data_AF-A0A8T5HWF6-F1
#
_entry.id   AF-A0A8T5HWF6-F1
#
_cell.length_a   1.000
_cell.length_b   1.000
_cell.length_c   1.000
_cell.angle_alpha   90.00
_cell.angle_beta   90.00
_cell.angle_gamma   90.00
#
_symmetry.space_group_name_H-M   'P 1'
#
loop_
_entity.id
_entity.type
_entity.pdbx_description
1 polymer ?
#
loop_
_entity_poly.entity_id
_entity_poly.type
_entity_poly.pdbx_seq_one_letter_code
_entity_poly.pdbx_strand_id
1 'polypeptide(L)'
;MMEWNKIQDKWQKKWAKAELGKAETNKKKEKFMMIFAYPGVSGYLHVGHMRGFSYTDAICRYQRLLGKEVLFPVGTHASGNQALGFANKIKNNDETWISYLKNNGCPKSKIKELTPPEAVVEYFNQVYINDYWKKFGFLCDWDRFTSTTNPDYEKFIQWQFKKLQQKDLLIQKPYFATACPNCGPVAVDPSETDISKGGTAEKNEYVLLKFKFNNDFLIAATLRPETVFGQTNLWMNPKAKYVRVEVEGENWIISREAADKLKYQKDDVILKEDVNPKEFIGKTALAPGINKEIIVLPAKFCDPDVGSGIVTSVPGDAPYDYVALKELQEDKETIKKYNLNEKEIQNIKLIPIIKSKGYKDFPAEEIVKKLNITSLDDPKLEEATKEIYKAGFHTGTMTDICGKFSGKRVEEAKELMKAEMLEKNQADLFYDLSEEVICRCGGKVIIKRIDDQWFIRYSDPELTERSKEQVKEMKIYPQEYHHNLPAILDWFSDRACARLGNWLGSKLPFDERWIVEPISDSTLYPAYYIVSKWIENKTIKVKDLTEEFFDYVFLNIGEGKPKWKPIKEEFDYFYPLDINLGGKEHKTVHFPVFLMNHVAILPEDKWPKGIFVNWWVTGKGSKISKSKGGAVPIPEAVEKYGVDAMRLYYAHIGSPHLDVIWTEDIVMNYKNSLERVILLISELKKVDGKKKSVDDWLVSRMNEHLKKIAHEMEDYNLRELASTVYFTIYDDLKWYIRRGGENKKVIEETINTWLKLMNPITPHMSEELNDTKELVSSSEWPEIDQNKISLKANAGEQLVRTAIDGMRNVLKLAKLEKANKYTLFVAEEWLYELFNLVSSEIKITRNIGEIMKKVLEIERMKMKGKEISKIVLGLVKDVSKIPALVTSQIEEYDIIIEAKDFLEKEFNCKINVVKGEDSKENKAKSAMPGKVGILVE
;
A
#
# COMPACT_ATOMS: atom_id res chain seq x y z
N MET A 1 35.25 -1.91 -16.42
CA MET A 1 33.87 -1.78 -15.88
C MET A 1 32.91 -2.18 -16.98
N MET A 2 31.80 -2.83 -16.63
CA MET A 2 30.74 -3.14 -17.61
C MET A 2 30.08 -1.85 -18.09
N GLU A 3 29.83 -1.76 -19.39
CA GLU A 3 29.00 -0.70 -19.97
C GLU A 3 27.52 -1.08 -19.85
N TRP A 4 26.95 -0.94 -18.64
CA TRP A 4 25.59 -1.35 -18.28
C TRP A 4 24.52 -0.92 -19.29
N ASN A 5 24.60 0.32 -19.80
CA ASN A 5 23.66 0.82 -20.80
C ASN A 5 23.71 0.03 -22.12
N LYS A 6 24.90 -0.35 -22.59
CA LYS A 6 25.03 -1.16 -23.81
C LYS A 6 24.53 -2.59 -23.61
N ILE A 7 24.79 -3.17 -22.44
CA ILE A 7 24.31 -4.52 -22.08
C ILE A 7 22.78 -4.53 -22.04
N GLN A 8 22.17 -3.55 -21.36
CA GLN A 8 20.73 -3.41 -21.27
C GLN A 8 20.08 -3.29 -22.66
N ASP A 9 20.57 -2.37 -23.49
CA ASP A 9 20.02 -2.15 -24.83
C ASP A 9 20.18 -3.39 -25.73
N LYS A 10 21.31 -4.11 -25.61
CA LYS A 10 21.58 -5.36 -26.33
C LYS A 10 20.52 -6.42 -26.00
N TRP A 11 20.27 -6.68 -24.72
CA TRP A 11 19.36 -7.75 -24.30
C TRP A 11 17.90 -7.38 -24.48
N GLN A 12 17.52 -6.12 -24.27
CA GLN A 12 16.17 -5.62 -24.56
C GLN A 12 15.81 -5.82 -26.03
N LYS A 13 16.74 -5.52 -26.96
CA LYS A 13 16.55 -5.80 -28.40
C LYS A 13 16.44 -7.29 -28.71
N LYS A 14 17.24 -8.12 -28.06
CA LYS A 14 17.18 -9.59 -28.25
C LYS A 14 15.86 -10.17 -27.75
N TRP A 15 15.39 -9.78 -26.57
CA TRP A 15 14.11 -10.24 -26.01
C TRP A 15 12.92 -9.77 -26.85
N ALA A 16 12.96 -8.52 -27.35
CA ALA A 16 11.94 -8.01 -28.27
C ALA A 16 11.91 -8.82 -29.58
N LYS A 17 13.08 -9.14 -30.15
CA LYS A 17 13.18 -9.99 -31.36
C LYS A 17 12.70 -11.43 -31.12
N ALA A 18 12.89 -11.95 -29.91
CA ALA A 18 12.43 -13.27 -29.51
C ALA A 18 10.97 -13.29 -29.02
N GLU A 19 10.29 -12.13 -29.04
CA GLU A 19 8.89 -11.97 -28.62
C GLU A 19 8.58 -12.52 -27.22
N LEU A 20 9.55 -12.51 -26.29
CA LEU A 20 9.40 -13.17 -24.98
C LEU A 20 8.29 -12.60 -24.09
N GLY A 21 7.88 -11.35 -24.33
CA GLY A 21 6.76 -10.72 -23.62
C GLY A 21 5.38 -11.09 -24.19
N LYS A 22 5.32 -11.70 -25.36
CA LYS A 22 4.07 -12.06 -26.03
C LYS A 22 3.52 -13.38 -25.50
N ALA A 23 2.30 -13.34 -24.99
CA ALA A 23 1.58 -14.51 -24.52
C ALA A 23 0.60 -15.01 -25.59
N GLU A 24 0.57 -16.32 -25.80
CA GLU A 24 -0.37 -17.01 -26.70
C GLU A 24 -0.98 -18.21 -25.97
N THR A 25 -2.21 -18.60 -26.33
CA THR A 25 -2.87 -19.73 -25.69
C THR A 25 -2.08 -21.03 -25.92
N ASN A 26 -1.73 -21.73 -24.84
CA ASN A 26 -1.06 -23.02 -24.92
C ASN A 26 -1.69 -24.03 -23.96
N LYS A 27 -2.57 -24.88 -24.49
CA LYS A 27 -3.32 -25.88 -23.69
C LYS A 27 -2.43 -26.93 -22.99
N LYS A 28 -1.14 -27.00 -23.32
CA LYS A 28 -0.17 -27.89 -22.65
C LYS A 28 0.52 -27.26 -21.46
N LYS A 29 0.39 -25.94 -21.27
CA LYS A 29 1.01 -25.19 -20.18
C LYS A 29 -0.05 -24.64 -19.25
N GLU A 30 0.25 -24.67 -17.96
CA GLU A 30 -0.48 -23.86 -16.99
C GLU A 30 -0.29 -22.38 -17.30
N LYS A 31 -1.37 -21.61 -17.17
CA LYS A 31 -1.35 -20.16 -17.37
C LYS A 31 -0.98 -19.42 -16.08
N PHE A 32 -0.43 -18.23 -16.23
CA PHE A 32 -0.30 -17.27 -15.13
C PHE A 32 -0.49 -15.84 -15.67
N MET A 33 -1.55 -15.17 -15.22
CA MET A 33 -1.88 -13.80 -15.58
C MET A 33 -1.70 -12.89 -14.36
N MET A 34 -0.83 -11.90 -14.50
CA MET A 34 -0.59 -10.91 -13.46
C MET A 34 -0.53 -9.52 -14.06
N ILE A 35 -1.10 -8.55 -13.36
CA ILE A 35 -1.09 -7.15 -13.76
C ILE A 35 -0.54 -6.28 -12.62
N PHE A 36 -0.07 -5.11 -13.01
CA PHE A 36 0.03 -3.97 -12.09
C PHE A 36 -1.09 -2.99 -12.40
N ALA A 37 -1.71 -2.42 -11.36
CA ALA A 37 -2.66 -1.33 -11.49
C ALA A 37 -2.05 -0.24 -12.37
N TYR A 38 -2.67 -0.01 -13.53
CA TYR A 38 -2.16 0.94 -14.52
C TYR A 38 -2.01 2.36 -13.94
N PRO A 39 -0.95 3.11 -14.30
CA PRO A 39 -0.71 4.42 -13.74
C PRO A 39 -1.64 5.47 -14.34
N GLY A 40 -2.05 6.43 -13.49
CA GLY A 40 -2.75 7.64 -13.92
C GLY A 40 -1.88 8.54 -14.80
N VAL A 41 -2.45 9.05 -15.89
CA VAL A 41 -1.74 9.97 -16.80
C VAL A 41 -1.75 11.39 -16.24
N SER A 42 -0.73 11.69 -15.44
CA SER A 42 -0.57 12.98 -14.72
C SER A 42 0.77 13.68 -14.98
N GLY A 43 1.63 13.13 -15.83
CA GLY A 43 2.99 13.64 -16.09
C GLY A 43 4.06 12.55 -16.06
N TYR A 44 5.35 12.92 -16.01
CA TYR A 44 6.44 11.94 -15.91
C TYR A 44 6.37 11.12 -14.62
N LEU A 45 6.74 9.84 -14.69
CA LEU A 45 6.85 8.96 -13.52
C LEU A 45 8.23 9.12 -12.88
N HIS A 46 8.31 8.90 -11.58
CA HIS A 46 9.56 8.81 -10.81
C HIS A 46 9.89 7.37 -10.42
N VAL A 47 11.12 7.13 -9.94
CA VAL A 47 11.65 5.82 -9.52
C VAL A 47 10.70 4.99 -8.64
N GLY A 48 9.94 5.63 -7.75
CA GLY A 48 8.93 4.93 -6.93
C GLY A 48 7.87 4.14 -7.71
N HIS A 49 7.50 4.56 -8.92
CA HIS A 49 6.52 3.84 -9.74
C HIS A 49 7.09 2.53 -10.30
N MET A 50 8.41 2.45 -10.51
CA MET A 50 9.04 1.25 -11.07
C MET A 50 9.13 0.11 -10.05
N ARG A 51 8.91 0.37 -8.76
CA ARG A 51 8.95 -0.64 -7.70
C ARG A 51 7.90 -1.74 -7.94
N GLY A 52 6.63 -1.36 -8.10
CA GLY A 52 5.53 -2.31 -8.32
C GLY A 52 5.64 -3.07 -9.66
N PHE A 53 6.04 -2.37 -10.73
CA PHE A 53 6.34 -3.02 -12.01
C PHE A 53 7.51 -4.00 -11.93
N SER A 54 8.57 -3.68 -11.18
CA SER A 54 9.72 -4.57 -11.00
C SER A 54 9.34 -5.85 -10.24
N TYR A 55 8.43 -5.75 -9.25
CA TYR A 55 7.89 -6.93 -8.56
C TYR A 55 7.06 -7.80 -9.49
N THR A 56 6.18 -7.16 -10.27
CA THR A 56 5.33 -7.85 -11.24
C THR A 56 6.18 -8.61 -12.27
N ASP A 57 7.15 -7.93 -12.90
CA ASP A 57 8.03 -8.56 -13.89
C ASP A 57 8.91 -9.66 -13.28
N ALA A 58 9.42 -9.49 -12.06
CA ALA A 58 10.21 -10.53 -11.38
C ALA A 58 9.38 -11.79 -11.12
N ILE A 59 8.15 -11.64 -10.62
CA ILE A 59 7.23 -12.77 -10.39
C ILE A 59 6.85 -13.42 -11.72
N CYS A 60 6.52 -12.64 -12.76
CA CYS A 60 6.23 -13.14 -14.10
C CYS A 60 7.40 -13.91 -14.73
N ARG A 61 8.64 -13.43 -14.55
CA ARG A 61 9.85 -14.15 -14.99
C ARG A 61 10.03 -15.46 -14.24
N TYR A 62 9.85 -15.46 -12.92
CA TYR A 62 9.88 -16.68 -12.13
C TYR A 62 8.85 -17.70 -12.60
N GLN A 63 7.59 -17.30 -12.81
CA GLN A 63 6.52 -18.20 -13.31
C GLN A 63 6.81 -18.72 -14.73
N ARG A 64 7.42 -17.90 -15.59
CA ARG A 64 7.84 -18.32 -16.94
C ARG A 64 8.92 -19.39 -16.87
N LEU A 65 9.91 -19.22 -15.98
CA LEU A 65 10.96 -20.22 -15.75
C LEU A 65 10.39 -21.53 -15.17
N LEU A 66 9.31 -21.46 -14.38
CA LEU A 66 8.57 -22.67 -13.95
C LEU A 66 7.78 -23.36 -15.09
N GLY A 67 7.92 -22.88 -16.34
CA GLY A 67 7.30 -23.48 -17.52
C GLY A 67 5.89 -22.99 -17.84
N LYS A 68 5.36 -22.01 -17.08
CA LYS A 68 4.01 -21.47 -17.31
C LYS A 68 3.94 -20.55 -18.51
N GLU A 69 2.75 -20.44 -19.08
CA GLU A 69 2.40 -19.44 -20.08
C GLU A 69 1.99 -18.14 -19.36
N VAL A 70 2.81 -17.10 -19.48
CA VAL A 70 2.69 -15.90 -18.64
C VAL A 70 2.17 -14.73 -19.44
N LEU A 71 1.03 -14.18 -19.01
CA LEU A 71 0.45 -12.95 -19.55
C LEU A 71 0.67 -11.79 -18.58
N PHE A 72 1.51 -10.83 -18.99
CA PHE A 72 1.75 -9.57 -18.28
C PHE A 72 1.44 -8.36 -19.18
N PRO A 73 0.17 -7.92 -19.24
CA PRO A 73 -0.22 -6.75 -20.00
C PRO A 73 -0.03 -5.46 -19.19
N VAL A 74 0.07 -4.34 -19.89
CA VAL A 74 0.17 -3.00 -19.30
C VAL A 74 -0.75 -2.03 -20.01
N GLY A 75 -1.14 -0.95 -19.34
CA GLY A 75 -1.96 0.11 -19.92
C GLY A 75 -1.82 1.40 -19.12
N THR A 76 -2.64 2.39 -19.44
CA THR A 76 -2.68 3.68 -18.74
C THR A 76 -4.11 4.07 -18.36
N HIS A 77 -4.22 4.73 -17.21
CA HIS A 77 -5.48 5.27 -16.72
C HIS A 77 -5.55 6.76 -17.04
N ALA A 78 -6.24 7.11 -18.11
CA ALA A 78 -6.33 8.47 -18.61
C ALA A 78 -7.69 9.15 -18.29
N SER A 79 -8.64 8.39 -17.74
CA SER A 79 -9.93 8.90 -17.29
C SER A 79 -9.75 9.87 -16.13
N GLY A 80 -10.56 10.93 -16.11
CA GLY A 80 -10.50 11.99 -15.11
C GLY A 80 -10.08 13.35 -15.67
N ASN A 81 -9.68 14.25 -14.77
CA ASN A 81 -9.31 15.63 -15.10
C ASN A 81 -7.81 15.85 -15.20
N GLN A 82 -6.97 14.85 -14.96
CA GLN A 82 -5.52 15.04 -14.86
C GLN A 82 -4.91 15.52 -16.17
N ALA A 83 -5.15 14.81 -17.27
CA ALA A 83 -4.66 15.20 -18.59
C ALA A 83 -5.31 16.52 -19.08
N LEU A 84 -6.59 16.75 -18.76
CA LEU A 84 -7.27 18.02 -19.05
C LEU A 84 -6.62 19.21 -18.32
N GLY A 85 -6.39 19.06 -17.01
CA GLY A 85 -5.72 20.06 -16.18
C GLY A 85 -4.29 20.33 -16.67
N PHE A 86 -3.57 19.28 -17.10
CA PHE A 86 -2.25 19.41 -17.71
C PHE A 86 -2.31 20.21 -19.02
N ALA A 87 -3.22 19.85 -19.92
CA ALA A 87 -3.41 20.52 -21.20
C ALA A 87 -3.76 22.01 -21.03
N ASN A 88 -4.62 22.33 -20.07
CA ASN A 88 -4.97 23.71 -19.73
C ASN A 88 -3.78 24.53 -19.22
N LYS A 89 -2.86 23.94 -18.44
CA LYS A 89 -1.63 24.61 -17.99
C LYS A 89 -0.72 24.98 -19.17
N ILE A 90 -0.59 24.10 -20.15
CA ILE A 90 0.17 24.37 -21.37
C ILE A 90 -0.52 25.46 -22.20
N LYS A 91 -1.84 25.36 -22.39
CA LYS A 91 -2.64 26.37 -23.10
C LYS A 91 -2.53 27.77 -22.48
N ASN A 92 -2.44 27.85 -21.15
CA ASN A 92 -2.30 29.10 -20.40
C ASN A 92 -0.84 29.60 -20.28
N ASN A 93 0.12 28.96 -20.97
CA ASN A 93 1.54 29.29 -20.91
C ASN A 93 2.13 29.29 -19.49
N ASP A 94 1.73 28.34 -18.65
CA ASP A 94 2.29 28.20 -17.30
C ASP A 94 3.79 27.87 -17.37
N GLU A 95 4.64 28.82 -16.99
CA GLU A 95 6.09 28.72 -17.07
C GLU A 95 6.67 27.55 -16.25
N THR A 96 6.01 27.20 -15.14
CA THR A 96 6.43 26.12 -14.25
C THR A 96 6.29 24.78 -14.97
N TRP A 97 5.15 24.54 -15.61
CA TRP A 97 4.88 23.28 -16.31
C TRP A 97 5.63 23.17 -17.64
N ILE A 98 5.83 24.28 -18.34
CA ILE A 98 6.69 24.33 -19.54
C ILE A 98 8.14 24.01 -19.17
N SER A 99 8.65 24.56 -18.05
CA SER A 99 10.00 24.27 -17.57
C SER A 99 10.13 22.82 -17.10
N TYR A 100 9.12 22.28 -16.41
CA TYR A 100 9.05 20.88 -16.02
C TYR A 100 9.17 19.93 -17.22
N LEU A 101 8.43 20.18 -18.30
CA LEU A 101 8.52 19.40 -19.54
C LEU A 101 9.92 19.46 -20.16
N LYS A 102 10.51 20.65 -20.28
CA LYS A 102 11.87 20.82 -20.84
C LYS A 102 12.92 20.10 -20.01
N ASN A 103 12.86 20.22 -18.69
CA ASN A 103 13.82 19.60 -17.77
C ASN A 103 13.77 18.06 -17.82
N ASN A 104 12.63 17.48 -18.22
CA ASN A 104 12.49 16.04 -18.44
C ASN A 104 12.67 15.64 -19.91
N GLY A 105 13.26 16.51 -20.74
CA GLY A 105 13.65 16.19 -22.11
C GLY A 105 12.57 16.37 -23.18
N CYS A 106 11.41 16.96 -22.87
CA CYS A 106 10.39 17.25 -23.89
C CYS A 106 10.88 18.34 -24.88
N PRO A 107 10.91 18.07 -26.19
CA PRO A 107 11.28 19.07 -27.19
C PRO A 107 10.31 20.26 -27.21
N LYS A 108 10.83 21.48 -27.43
CA LYS A 108 10.00 22.71 -27.51
C LYS A 108 8.90 22.63 -28.57
N SER A 109 9.14 21.95 -29.69
CA SER A 109 8.13 21.70 -30.72
C SER A 109 6.96 20.91 -30.16
N LYS A 110 7.25 19.82 -29.43
CA LYS A 110 6.24 18.94 -28.88
C LYS A 110 5.40 19.61 -27.78
N ILE A 111 6.00 20.45 -26.95
CA ILE A 111 5.29 21.17 -25.87
C ILE A 111 4.08 21.96 -26.42
N LYS A 112 4.23 22.62 -27.58
CA LYS A 112 3.14 23.41 -28.19
C LYS A 112 1.96 22.55 -28.63
N GLU A 113 2.19 21.26 -28.91
CA GLU A 113 1.16 20.31 -29.31
C GLU A 113 0.39 19.74 -28.12
N LEU A 114 0.86 19.93 -26.88
CA LEU A 114 0.23 19.38 -25.66
C LEU A 114 -0.89 20.29 -25.10
N THR A 115 -1.70 20.87 -25.99
CA THR A 115 -2.85 21.71 -25.63
C THR A 115 -4.21 21.00 -25.66
N PRO A 116 -4.45 19.95 -26.46
CA PRO A 116 -5.60 19.07 -26.29
C PRO A 116 -5.27 17.92 -25.31
N PRO A 117 -6.21 17.51 -24.45
CA PRO A 117 -5.99 16.44 -23.47
C PRO A 117 -5.56 15.10 -24.10
N GLU A 118 -6.07 14.76 -25.28
CA GLU A 118 -5.75 13.52 -25.99
C GLU A 118 -4.28 13.48 -26.42
N ALA A 119 -3.71 14.63 -26.81
CA ALA A 119 -2.28 14.72 -27.14
C ALA A 119 -1.39 14.57 -25.90
N VAL A 120 -1.87 15.02 -24.74
CA VAL A 120 -1.19 14.79 -23.45
C VAL A 120 -1.18 13.29 -23.13
N VAL A 121 -2.32 12.62 -23.28
CA VAL A 121 -2.45 11.18 -23.06
C VAL A 121 -1.52 10.40 -23.97
N GLU A 122 -1.56 10.66 -25.28
CA GLU A 122 -0.71 9.98 -26.24
C GLU A 122 0.79 10.21 -25.98
N TYR A 123 1.17 11.46 -25.67
CA TYR A 123 2.56 11.77 -25.34
C TYR A 123 3.07 10.95 -24.16
N PHE A 124 2.34 10.94 -23.04
CA PHE A 124 2.77 10.20 -21.85
C PHE A 124 2.67 8.69 -22.01
N ASN A 125 1.72 8.17 -22.81
CA ASN A 125 1.71 6.75 -23.19
C ASN A 125 3.03 6.35 -23.86
N GLN A 126 3.49 7.14 -24.84
CA GLN A 126 4.76 6.87 -25.53
C GLN A 126 5.97 6.97 -24.59
N VAL A 127 5.99 7.95 -23.68
CA VAL A 127 7.04 8.07 -22.66
C VAL A 127 7.05 6.83 -21.75
N TYR A 128 5.88 6.40 -21.25
CA TYR A 128 5.81 5.27 -20.31
C TYR A 128 6.25 3.97 -20.97
N ILE A 129 5.81 3.74 -22.21
CA ILE A 129 6.20 2.55 -22.98
C ILE A 129 7.70 2.56 -23.27
N ASN A 130 8.21 3.63 -23.88
CA ASN A 130 9.55 3.61 -24.48
C ASN A 130 10.65 3.99 -23.48
N ASP A 131 10.41 4.98 -22.63
CA ASP A 131 11.45 5.54 -21.75
C ASP A 131 11.45 4.86 -20.38
N TYR A 132 10.36 4.19 -19.98
CA TYR A 132 10.26 3.49 -18.69
C TYR A 132 10.20 1.98 -18.85
N TRP A 133 9.07 1.42 -19.30
CA TRP A 133 8.85 -0.03 -19.21
C TRP A 133 9.77 -0.84 -20.13
N LYS A 134 9.93 -0.44 -21.40
CA LYS A 134 10.90 -1.08 -22.31
C LYS A 134 12.33 -0.86 -21.84
N LYS A 135 12.66 0.34 -21.35
CA LYS A 135 14.00 0.67 -20.85
C LYS A 135 14.38 -0.10 -19.58
N PHE A 136 13.40 -0.48 -18.75
CA PHE A 136 13.57 -1.37 -17.60
C PHE A 136 13.65 -2.87 -17.98
N GLY A 137 13.44 -3.20 -19.26
CA GLY A 137 13.47 -4.58 -19.74
C GLY A 137 12.32 -5.44 -19.22
N PHE A 138 11.15 -4.85 -18.96
CA PHE A 138 9.96 -5.61 -18.60
C PHE A 138 9.46 -6.43 -19.79
N LEU A 139 9.13 -7.70 -19.55
CA LEU A 139 8.56 -8.59 -20.57
C LEU A 139 7.04 -8.43 -20.63
N CYS A 140 6.60 -7.20 -20.91
CA CYS A 140 5.19 -6.90 -21.10
C CYS A 140 4.69 -7.39 -22.45
N ASP A 141 3.41 -7.74 -22.51
CA ASP A 141 2.70 -8.02 -23.74
C ASP A 141 2.21 -6.71 -24.39
N TRP A 142 2.99 -6.19 -25.33
CA TRP A 142 2.74 -4.89 -25.96
C TRP A 142 1.54 -4.90 -26.90
N ASP A 143 1.17 -6.05 -27.46
CA ASP A 143 0.01 -6.19 -28.34
C ASP A 143 -1.30 -5.91 -27.60
N ARG A 144 -1.27 -5.95 -26.26
CA ARG A 144 -2.42 -5.72 -25.39
C ARG A 144 -2.43 -4.35 -24.71
N PHE A 145 -1.53 -3.44 -25.08
CA PHE A 145 -1.52 -2.10 -24.51
C PHE A 145 -2.89 -1.40 -24.72
N THR A 146 -3.39 -0.75 -23.67
CA THR A 146 -4.65 0.02 -23.75
C THR A 146 -4.60 1.26 -22.87
N SER A 147 -5.38 2.27 -23.25
CA SER A 147 -5.69 3.45 -22.44
C SER A 147 -7.19 3.49 -22.18
N THR A 148 -7.61 3.96 -21.00
CA THR A 148 -9.05 4.07 -20.68
C THR A 148 -9.83 5.07 -21.54
N THR A 149 -9.12 5.93 -22.28
CA THR A 149 -9.71 6.89 -23.23
C THR A 149 -9.87 6.31 -24.64
N ASN A 150 -9.50 5.04 -24.87
CA ASN A 150 -9.64 4.42 -26.18
C ASN A 150 -11.13 4.18 -26.52
N PRO A 151 -11.58 4.41 -27.77
CA PRO A 151 -12.98 4.20 -28.15
C PRO A 151 -13.49 2.77 -27.95
N ASP A 152 -12.61 1.79 -28.13
CA ASP A 152 -12.87 0.37 -27.87
C ASP A 152 -13.07 0.07 -26.38
N TYR A 153 -12.29 0.71 -25.51
CA TYR A 153 -12.44 0.63 -24.06
C TYR A 153 -13.77 1.23 -23.59
N GLU A 154 -14.21 2.34 -24.19
CA GLU A 154 -15.53 2.93 -23.88
C GLU A 154 -16.67 1.94 -24.12
N LYS A 155 -16.62 1.14 -25.20
CA LYS A 155 -17.63 0.10 -25.45
C LYS A 155 -17.65 -0.97 -24.38
N PHE A 156 -16.48 -1.35 -23.86
CA PHE A 156 -16.37 -2.27 -22.75
C PHE A 156 -16.98 -1.70 -21.46
N ILE A 157 -16.71 -0.43 -21.13
CA ILE A 157 -17.29 0.22 -19.94
C ILE A 157 -18.80 0.42 -20.09
N GLN A 158 -19.29 0.77 -21.27
CA GLN A 158 -20.71 0.83 -21.56
C GLN A 158 -21.39 -0.54 -21.33
N TRP A 159 -20.77 -1.64 -21.77
CA TRP A 159 -21.26 -2.97 -21.46
C TRP A 159 -21.29 -3.24 -19.96
N GLN A 160 -20.17 -2.98 -19.25
CA GLN A 160 -20.08 -3.18 -17.81
C GLN A 160 -21.22 -2.46 -17.06
N PHE A 161 -21.45 -1.18 -17.36
CA PHE A 161 -22.48 -0.38 -16.69
C PHE A 161 -23.90 -0.84 -17.02
N LYS A 162 -24.15 -1.35 -18.23
CA LYS A 162 -25.43 -2.01 -18.54
C LYS A 162 -25.63 -3.27 -17.71
N LYS A 163 -24.59 -4.10 -17.50
CA LYS A 163 -24.70 -5.29 -16.64
C LYS A 163 -24.97 -4.92 -15.18
N LEU A 164 -24.35 -3.86 -14.66
CA LEU A 164 -24.67 -3.33 -13.33
C LEU A 164 -26.13 -2.87 -13.24
N GLN A 165 -26.62 -2.17 -14.27
CA GLN A 165 -28.01 -1.73 -14.35
C GLN A 165 -28.99 -2.91 -14.38
N GLN A 166 -28.72 -3.94 -15.18
CA GLN A 166 -29.52 -5.17 -15.30
C GLN A 166 -29.59 -5.97 -13.99
N LYS A 167 -28.68 -5.72 -13.05
CA LYS A 167 -28.62 -6.35 -11.72
C LYS A 167 -29.13 -5.44 -10.61
N ASP A 168 -29.78 -4.32 -10.96
CA ASP A 168 -30.30 -3.33 -10.01
C ASP A 168 -29.23 -2.76 -9.05
N LEU A 169 -27.96 -2.73 -9.50
CA LEU A 169 -26.83 -2.21 -8.73
C LEU A 169 -26.51 -0.73 -9.04
N LEU A 170 -27.24 -0.10 -9.97
CA LEU A 170 -27.14 1.33 -10.24
C LEU A 170 -28.36 2.06 -9.70
N ILE A 171 -28.12 3.08 -8.89
CA ILE A 171 -29.17 3.92 -8.27
C ILE A 171 -28.88 5.40 -8.48
N GLN A 172 -29.92 6.23 -8.45
CA GLN A 172 -29.80 7.69 -8.42
C GLN A 172 -30.31 8.22 -7.09
N LYS A 173 -29.57 9.19 -6.52
CA LYS A 173 -30.00 9.95 -5.33
C LYS A 173 -29.36 11.33 -5.31
N PRO A 174 -29.95 12.31 -4.60
CA PRO A 174 -29.34 13.62 -4.44
C PRO A 174 -27.94 13.53 -3.84
N TYR A 175 -27.00 14.29 -4.41
CA TYR A 175 -25.62 14.34 -3.97
C TYR A 175 -25.10 15.78 -3.91
N PHE A 176 -24.41 16.09 -2.83
CA PHE A 176 -23.81 17.40 -2.59
C PHE A 176 -22.32 17.35 -2.93
N ALA A 177 -21.97 17.83 -4.13
CA ALA A 177 -20.64 17.78 -4.70
C ALA A 177 -19.92 19.12 -4.58
N THR A 178 -18.59 19.08 -4.43
CA THR A 178 -17.74 20.27 -4.53
C THR A 178 -17.66 20.74 -5.97
N ALA A 179 -17.93 22.03 -6.20
CA ALA A 179 -17.95 22.63 -7.52
C ALA A 179 -17.47 24.08 -7.50
N CYS A 180 -16.76 24.49 -8.56
CA CYS A 180 -16.53 25.89 -8.85
C CYS A 180 -17.64 26.40 -9.78
N PRO A 181 -18.29 27.54 -9.49
CA PRO A 181 -19.30 28.12 -10.38
C PRO A 181 -18.80 28.38 -11.81
N ASN A 182 -17.49 28.60 -11.98
CA ASN A 182 -16.86 28.88 -13.28
C ASN A 182 -16.40 27.62 -14.02
N CYS A 183 -15.98 26.58 -13.29
CA CYS A 183 -15.30 25.40 -13.89
C CYS A 183 -16.12 24.10 -13.79
N GLY A 184 -17.21 24.08 -13.01
CA GLY A 184 -17.98 22.86 -12.74
C GLY A 184 -17.40 22.06 -11.57
N PRO A 185 -17.56 20.72 -11.54
CA PRO A 185 -17.09 19.89 -10.44
C PRO A 185 -15.57 19.98 -10.24
N VAL A 186 -15.15 20.04 -8.98
CA VAL A 186 -13.75 20.23 -8.56
C VAL A 186 -13.42 19.22 -7.47
N ALA A 187 -12.31 18.49 -7.61
CA ALA A 187 -11.80 17.65 -6.54
C ALA A 187 -11.14 18.51 -5.44
N VAL A 188 -11.55 18.27 -4.20
CA VAL A 188 -10.94 18.86 -3.00
C VAL A 188 -10.15 17.77 -2.32
N ASP A 189 -8.82 17.84 -2.45
CA ASP A 189 -7.93 16.83 -1.90
C ASP A 189 -6.51 17.41 -1.64
N PRO A 190 -5.69 16.75 -0.79
CA PRO A 190 -4.38 17.29 -0.40
C PRO A 190 -3.36 17.42 -1.53
N SER A 191 -3.60 16.81 -2.70
CA SER A 191 -2.76 17.01 -3.88
C SER A 191 -3.02 18.35 -4.58
N GLU A 192 -4.13 19.03 -4.25
CA GLU A 192 -4.55 20.31 -4.82
C GLU A 192 -4.51 20.32 -6.35
N THR A 193 -4.96 19.22 -6.96
CA THR A 193 -4.90 19.06 -8.42
C THR A 193 -5.79 20.09 -9.12
N ASP A 194 -7.03 20.25 -8.66
CA ASP A 194 -8.03 21.16 -9.26
C ASP A 194 -8.13 22.53 -8.54
N ILE A 195 -7.55 22.63 -7.35
CA ILE A 195 -7.64 23.80 -6.46
C ILE A 195 -6.26 24.45 -6.23
N SER A 196 -6.26 25.70 -5.78
CA SER A 196 -5.06 26.47 -5.42
C SER A 196 -4.94 26.76 -3.93
N LYS A 197 -5.98 26.45 -3.15
CA LYS A 197 -6.04 26.61 -1.69
C LYS A 197 -7.11 25.68 -1.13
N GLY A 198 -6.87 25.09 0.05
CA GLY A 198 -7.87 24.38 0.84
C GLY A 198 -7.96 22.88 0.54
N GLY A 199 -6.87 22.23 0.15
CA GLY A 199 -6.87 20.78 -0.13
C GLY A 199 -7.14 19.87 1.06
N THR A 200 -7.16 20.41 2.27
CA THR A 200 -7.53 19.70 3.49
C THR A 200 -8.98 19.93 3.93
N ALA A 201 -9.75 20.69 3.15
CA ALA A 201 -11.11 21.03 3.51
C ALA A 201 -12.01 19.79 3.54
N GLU A 202 -12.78 19.67 4.61
CA GLU A 202 -13.78 18.65 4.79
C GLU A 202 -15.17 19.20 4.45
N LYS A 203 -16.04 18.32 3.93
CA LYS A 203 -17.45 18.64 3.73
C LYS A 203 -18.20 18.45 5.04
N ASN A 204 -18.71 19.54 5.59
CA ASN A 204 -19.51 19.55 6.81
C ASN A 204 -21.01 19.55 6.47
N GLU A 205 -21.77 18.69 7.13
CA GLU A 205 -23.25 18.73 7.14
C GLU A 205 -23.71 19.50 8.38
N TYR A 206 -24.22 20.72 8.17
CA TYR A 206 -24.87 21.53 9.19
C TYR A 206 -26.37 21.27 9.23
N VAL A 207 -26.91 21.22 10.44
CA VAL A 207 -28.35 21.31 10.71
C VAL A 207 -28.69 22.79 10.90
N LEU A 208 -29.55 23.31 10.02
CA LEU A 208 -30.07 24.67 10.05
C LEU A 208 -31.34 24.73 10.90
N LEU A 209 -31.21 25.20 12.14
CA LEU A 209 -32.33 25.32 13.07
C LEU A 209 -33.18 26.56 12.76
N LYS A 210 -34.50 26.39 12.64
CA LYS A 210 -35.44 27.46 12.28
C LYS A 210 -36.02 28.13 13.53
N PHE A 211 -35.47 29.29 13.94
CA PHE A 211 -36.00 30.05 15.08
C PHE A 211 -37.07 31.04 14.64
N LYS A 212 -38.32 30.83 15.08
CA LYS A 212 -39.44 31.66 14.62
C LYS A 212 -39.37 33.06 15.23
N PHE A 213 -39.37 34.08 14.38
CA PHE A 213 -39.35 35.49 14.74
C PHE A 213 -40.41 36.24 13.92
N ASN A 214 -41.54 36.58 14.55
CA ASN A 214 -42.72 37.12 13.84
C ASN A 214 -43.16 36.19 12.68
N ASN A 215 -43.08 36.69 11.44
CA ASN A 215 -43.39 35.95 10.20
C ASN A 215 -42.14 35.36 9.52
N ASP A 216 -40.97 35.49 10.14
CA ASP A 216 -39.67 35.09 9.61
C ASP A 216 -39.03 34.01 10.47
N PHE A 217 -37.95 33.42 9.96
CA PHE A 217 -37.08 32.51 10.70
C PHE A 217 -35.65 33.03 10.75
N LEU A 218 -35.11 33.16 11.96
CA LEU A 218 -33.66 33.31 12.16
C LEU A 218 -33.06 31.91 12.06
N ILE A 219 -32.18 31.69 11.09
CA ILE A 219 -31.64 30.35 10.82
C ILE A 219 -30.27 30.22 11.46
N ALA A 220 -30.12 29.34 12.44
CA ALA A 220 -28.82 29.09 13.09
C ALA A 220 -28.24 27.73 12.67
N ALA A 221 -26.98 27.70 12.26
CA ALA A 221 -26.31 26.48 11.84
C ALA A 221 -25.64 25.77 13.03
N THR A 222 -25.78 24.45 13.13
CA THR A 222 -25.08 23.63 14.15
C THR A 222 -24.64 22.28 13.59
N LEU A 223 -23.48 21.78 14.05
CA LEU A 223 -23.03 20.40 13.83
C LEU A 223 -23.49 19.44 14.94
N ARG A 224 -24.13 20.00 15.97
CA ARG A 224 -24.53 19.31 17.21
C ARG A 224 -26.02 19.54 17.47
N PRO A 225 -26.92 18.99 16.64
CA PRO A 225 -28.36 19.15 16.84
C PRO A 225 -28.85 18.54 18.17
N GLU A 226 -28.08 17.63 18.77
CA GLU A 226 -28.42 17.06 20.08
C GLU A 226 -28.42 18.10 21.21
N THR A 227 -27.73 19.24 21.03
CA THR A 227 -27.56 20.24 22.08
C THR A 227 -28.69 21.27 22.16
N VAL A 228 -29.73 21.14 21.33
CA VAL A 228 -30.86 22.08 21.27
C VAL A 228 -31.55 22.29 22.62
N PHE A 229 -31.55 21.28 23.49
CA PHE A 229 -32.12 21.40 24.84
C PHE A 229 -31.34 22.34 25.77
N GLY A 230 -30.08 22.63 25.46
CA GLY A 230 -29.20 23.46 26.27
C GLY A 230 -29.15 24.92 25.81
N GLN A 231 -30.05 25.31 24.90
CA GLN A 231 -30.06 26.63 24.30
C GLN A 231 -30.42 27.73 25.30
N THR A 232 -29.59 28.78 25.33
CA THR A 232 -29.79 29.96 26.18
C THR A 232 -30.13 31.21 25.39
N ASN A 233 -29.49 31.39 24.23
CA ASN A 233 -29.60 32.57 23.38
C ASN A 233 -29.17 32.24 21.94
N LEU A 234 -29.38 33.17 21.02
CA LEU A 234 -28.77 33.20 19.70
C LEU A 234 -27.61 34.19 19.67
N TRP A 235 -26.64 33.93 18.80
CA TRP A 235 -25.54 34.83 18.52
C TRP A 235 -25.63 35.37 17.10
N MET A 236 -25.51 36.69 16.97
CA MET A 236 -25.54 37.40 15.69
C MET A 236 -24.44 38.46 15.63
N ASN A 237 -23.75 38.58 14.49
CA ASN A 237 -22.68 39.55 14.33
C ASN A 237 -23.24 40.92 13.91
N PRO A 238 -23.19 41.96 14.76
CA PRO A 238 -23.77 43.26 14.44
C PRO A 238 -23.07 44.02 13.31
N LYS A 239 -21.90 43.55 12.85
CA LYS A 239 -21.13 44.15 11.75
C LYS A 239 -21.24 43.38 10.43
N ALA A 240 -21.80 42.17 10.45
CA ALA A 240 -21.97 41.38 9.24
C ALA A 240 -23.22 41.81 8.45
N LYS A 241 -23.27 41.44 7.17
CA LYS A 241 -24.42 41.69 6.31
C LYS A 241 -25.35 40.49 6.34
N TYR A 242 -26.62 40.74 6.66
CA TYR A 242 -27.67 39.72 6.64
C TYR A 242 -28.72 40.09 5.59
N VAL A 243 -29.39 39.07 5.09
CA VAL A 243 -30.38 39.19 4.02
C VAL A 243 -31.61 38.37 4.38
N ARG A 244 -32.76 38.84 3.91
CA ARG A 244 -34.00 38.08 3.88
C ARG A 244 -34.03 37.26 2.60
N VAL A 245 -34.22 35.96 2.72
CA VAL A 245 -34.28 35.02 1.60
C VAL A 245 -35.55 34.22 1.71
N GLU A 246 -36.30 34.10 0.62
CA GLU A 246 -37.40 33.15 0.54
C GLU A 246 -36.85 31.80 0.10
N VAL A 247 -37.13 30.77 0.90
CA VAL A 247 -36.71 29.38 0.66
C VAL A 247 -37.94 28.51 0.83
N GLU A 248 -38.38 27.86 -0.25
CA GLU A 248 -39.54 26.93 -0.23
C GLU A 248 -40.81 27.56 0.40
N GLY A 249 -41.02 28.87 0.20
CA GLY A 249 -42.17 29.63 0.72
C GLY A 249 -42.01 30.19 2.14
N GLU A 250 -40.87 29.98 2.80
CA GLU A 250 -40.54 30.55 4.12
C GLU A 250 -39.56 31.72 4.00
N ASN A 251 -39.69 32.75 4.85
CA ASN A 251 -38.72 33.84 4.93
C ASN A 251 -37.62 33.52 5.95
N TRP A 252 -36.39 33.37 5.48
CA TRP A 252 -35.21 33.09 6.28
C TRP A 252 -34.31 34.32 6.38
N ILE A 253 -33.75 34.55 7.57
CA ILE A 253 -32.72 35.55 7.82
C ILE A 253 -31.39 34.84 8.00
N ILE A 254 -30.46 35.09 7.09
CA ILE A 254 -29.12 34.48 7.04
C ILE A 254 -28.08 35.50 6.59
N SER A 255 -26.79 35.18 6.74
CA SER A 255 -25.73 36.02 6.17
C SER A 255 -25.81 36.06 4.64
N ARG A 256 -25.24 37.11 4.05
CA ARG A 256 -25.18 37.25 2.59
C ARG A 256 -24.42 36.09 1.93
N GLU A 257 -23.32 35.69 2.55
CA GLU A 257 -22.44 34.61 2.12
C GLU A 257 -23.16 33.27 2.17
N ALA A 258 -23.92 33.00 3.23
CA ALA A 258 -24.75 31.81 3.34
C ALA A 258 -25.83 31.76 2.25
N ALA A 259 -26.50 32.87 1.96
CA ALA A 259 -27.48 32.96 0.88
C ALA A 259 -26.86 32.64 -0.50
N ASP A 260 -25.65 33.16 -0.75
CA ASP A 260 -24.90 32.90 -1.98
C ASP A 260 -24.46 31.44 -2.13
N LYS A 261 -24.26 30.70 -1.02
CA LYS A 261 -24.03 29.25 -1.04
C LYS A 261 -25.33 28.45 -1.17
N LEU A 262 -26.39 28.86 -0.47
CA LEU A 262 -27.66 28.15 -0.37
C LEU A 262 -28.35 27.97 -1.72
N LYS A 263 -28.24 28.95 -2.62
CA LYS A 263 -28.80 28.90 -3.99
C LYS A 263 -28.28 27.75 -4.85
N TYR A 264 -27.17 27.11 -4.46
CA TYR A 264 -26.62 25.95 -5.17
C TYR A 264 -27.05 24.61 -4.54
N GLN A 265 -27.73 24.65 -3.39
CA GLN A 265 -28.09 23.47 -2.59
C GLN A 265 -29.60 23.26 -2.48
N LYS A 266 -30.37 24.33 -2.65
CA LYS A 266 -31.83 24.32 -2.61
C LYS A 266 -32.43 24.95 -3.85
N ASP A 267 -33.63 24.49 -4.18
CA ASP A 267 -34.46 25.06 -5.23
C ASP A 267 -35.17 26.33 -4.71
N ASP A 268 -35.59 27.20 -5.62
CA ASP A 268 -36.43 28.38 -5.32
C ASP A 268 -35.90 29.34 -4.23
N VAL A 269 -34.57 29.50 -4.14
CA VAL A 269 -33.92 30.46 -3.24
C VAL A 269 -34.00 31.88 -3.83
N ILE A 270 -34.94 32.69 -3.34
CA ILE A 270 -35.16 34.06 -3.82
C ILE A 270 -34.59 35.06 -2.82
N LEU A 271 -33.52 35.74 -3.20
CA LEU A 271 -32.96 36.85 -2.42
C LEU A 271 -33.94 38.04 -2.44
N LYS A 272 -34.36 38.51 -1.27
CA LYS A 272 -35.23 39.69 -1.13
C LYS A 272 -34.40 40.95 -0.84
N GLU A 273 -34.33 41.34 0.42
CA GLU A 273 -33.76 42.62 0.86
C GLU A 273 -32.64 42.42 1.89
N ASP A 274 -31.73 43.39 1.98
CA ASP A 274 -30.75 43.47 3.05
C ASP A 274 -31.44 43.79 4.37
N VAL A 275 -31.04 43.14 5.46
CA VAL A 275 -31.64 43.33 6.78
C VAL A 275 -30.58 43.78 7.78
N ASN A 276 -30.94 44.76 8.61
CA ASN A 276 -30.05 45.27 9.63
C ASN A 276 -30.05 44.34 10.86
N PRO A 277 -28.91 43.70 11.22
CA PRO A 277 -28.85 42.77 12.36
C PRO A 277 -29.28 43.41 13.70
N LYS A 278 -29.17 44.74 13.82
CA LYS A 278 -29.57 45.48 15.02
C LYS A 278 -31.08 45.43 15.30
N GLU A 279 -31.91 45.07 14.32
CA GLU A 279 -33.36 44.92 14.50
C GLU A 279 -33.73 43.67 15.30
N PHE A 280 -32.85 42.66 15.29
CA PHE A 280 -33.04 41.38 15.99
C PHE A 280 -32.34 41.36 17.35
N ILE A 281 -31.19 42.02 17.48
CA ILE A 281 -30.42 42.05 18.72
C ILE A 281 -31.27 42.63 19.86
N GLY A 282 -31.34 41.90 20.97
CA GLY A 282 -32.16 42.24 22.14
C GLY A 282 -33.63 41.84 22.05
N LYS A 283 -34.05 41.17 20.97
CA LYS A 283 -35.38 40.58 20.83
C LYS A 283 -35.33 39.07 21.08
N THR A 284 -36.50 38.45 21.24
CA THR A 284 -36.63 37.00 21.42
C THR A 284 -37.11 36.31 20.15
N ALA A 285 -36.65 35.09 19.92
CA ALA A 285 -37.13 34.18 18.88
C ALA A 285 -37.48 32.82 19.51
N LEU A 286 -38.48 32.13 18.95
CA LEU A 286 -38.94 30.84 19.45
C LEU A 286 -38.02 29.73 18.93
N ALA A 287 -37.36 29.03 19.85
CA ALA A 287 -36.43 27.96 19.54
C ALA A 287 -37.11 26.67 19.05
N PRO A 288 -36.62 26.04 17.94
CA PRO A 288 -37.12 24.76 17.46
C PRO A 288 -36.80 23.64 18.46
N GLY A 289 -37.62 22.58 18.48
CA GLY A 289 -37.44 21.43 19.37
C GLY A 289 -37.87 21.65 20.83
N ILE A 290 -37.54 22.81 21.43
CA ILE A 290 -37.88 23.14 22.83
C ILE A 290 -39.04 24.13 22.99
N ASN A 291 -39.46 24.81 21.92
CA ASN A 291 -40.55 25.81 21.93
C ASN A 291 -40.41 26.86 23.04
N LYS A 292 -39.17 27.34 23.25
CA LYS A 292 -38.84 28.34 24.26
C LYS A 292 -38.40 29.63 23.59
N GLU A 293 -38.85 30.78 24.10
CA GLU A 293 -38.33 32.07 23.66
C GLU A 293 -36.88 32.25 24.16
N ILE A 294 -35.97 32.53 23.23
CA ILE A 294 -34.57 32.80 23.53
C ILE A 294 -34.15 34.14 22.93
N ILE A 295 -33.30 34.87 23.64
CA ILE A 295 -32.86 36.22 23.26
C ILE A 295 -31.76 36.16 22.19
N VAL A 296 -31.74 37.12 21.26
CA VAL A 296 -30.66 37.31 20.28
C VAL A 296 -29.63 38.28 20.85
N LEU A 297 -28.37 37.84 20.96
CA LEU A 297 -27.27 38.59 21.54
C LEU A 297 -26.16 38.88 20.51
N PRO A 298 -25.44 40.00 20.65
CA PRO A 298 -24.37 40.36 19.73
C PRO A 298 -23.11 39.52 19.98
N ALA A 299 -22.50 38.98 18.92
CA ALA A 299 -21.25 38.23 19.00
C ALA A 299 -20.33 38.54 17.81
N LYS A 300 -19.07 38.89 18.09
CA LYS A 300 -18.07 39.17 17.05
C LYS A 300 -17.52 37.89 16.40
N PHE A 301 -17.55 36.76 17.11
CA PHE A 301 -16.99 35.49 16.65
C PHE A 301 -17.86 34.75 15.63
N CYS A 302 -19.11 35.19 15.43
CA CYS A 302 -19.96 34.64 14.38
C CYS A 302 -19.41 35.06 13.01
N ASP A 303 -18.80 34.11 12.32
CA ASP A 303 -18.29 34.27 10.96
C ASP A 303 -19.46 34.20 9.95
N PRO A 304 -19.72 35.25 9.17
CA PRO A 304 -20.79 35.22 8.17
C PRO A 304 -20.55 34.22 7.04
N ASP A 305 -19.30 33.80 6.76
CA ASP A 305 -18.97 32.83 5.71
C ASP A 305 -19.03 31.37 6.21
N VAL A 306 -19.42 31.11 7.47
CA VAL A 306 -19.57 29.75 8.02
C VAL A 306 -21.02 29.44 8.37
N GLY A 307 -21.57 28.36 7.79
CA GLY A 307 -22.95 27.96 8.06
C GLY A 307 -23.93 29.03 7.59
N SER A 308 -24.80 29.51 8.49
CA SER A 308 -25.78 30.57 8.21
C SER A 308 -25.35 31.97 8.66
N GLY A 309 -24.17 32.09 9.31
CA GLY A 309 -23.73 33.32 9.99
C GLY A 309 -24.50 33.66 11.29
N ILE A 310 -25.41 32.79 11.74
CA ILE A 310 -26.06 32.86 13.05
C ILE A 310 -25.73 31.58 13.81
N VAL A 311 -25.35 31.71 15.08
CA VAL A 311 -24.94 30.56 15.91
C VAL A 311 -25.93 30.40 17.05
N THR A 312 -26.33 29.15 17.32
CA THR A 312 -27.13 28.83 18.51
C THR A 312 -26.21 28.67 19.72
N SER A 313 -26.57 29.29 20.85
CA SER A 313 -25.72 29.27 22.05
C SER A 313 -26.12 28.17 23.02
N VAL A 314 -25.16 27.28 23.32
CA VAL A 314 -25.30 26.18 24.30
C VAL A 314 -24.11 26.21 25.28
N PRO A 315 -24.03 27.20 26.17
CA PRO A 315 -22.84 27.47 26.99
C PRO A 315 -22.51 26.40 28.04
N GLY A 316 -23.40 25.41 28.27
CA GLY A 316 -23.08 24.25 29.11
C GLY A 316 -22.08 23.28 28.46
N ASP A 317 -22.10 23.20 27.12
CA ASP A 317 -21.44 22.14 26.34
C ASP A 317 -20.60 22.68 25.16
N ALA A 318 -20.58 24.00 24.95
CA ALA A 318 -19.76 24.68 23.96
C ALA A 318 -18.88 25.76 24.63
N PRO A 319 -17.54 25.59 24.66
CA PRO A 319 -16.62 26.55 25.28
C PRO A 319 -16.70 27.97 24.71
N TYR A 320 -16.83 28.12 23.38
CA TYR A 320 -17.01 29.44 22.75
C TYR A 320 -18.25 30.17 23.28
N ASP A 321 -19.36 29.47 23.43
CA ASP A 321 -20.61 30.05 23.95
C ASP A 321 -20.49 30.47 25.40
N TYR A 322 -19.82 29.65 26.23
CA TYR A 322 -19.58 29.96 27.63
C TYR A 322 -18.75 31.24 27.80
N VAL A 323 -17.63 31.34 27.07
CA VAL A 323 -16.74 32.51 27.13
C VAL A 323 -17.46 33.76 26.58
N ALA A 324 -18.15 33.65 25.44
CA ALA A 324 -18.90 34.77 24.86
C ALA A 324 -19.99 35.29 25.80
N LEU A 325 -20.73 34.39 26.47
CA LEU A 325 -21.75 34.76 27.44
C LEU A 325 -21.13 35.47 28.65
N LYS A 326 -19.98 35.00 29.13
CA LYS A 326 -19.27 35.61 30.27
C LYS A 326 -18.71 36.99 29.93
N GLU A 327 -18.04 37.14 28.80
CA GLU A 327 -17.58 38.44 28.33
C GLU A 327 -18.75 39.43 28.19
N LEU A 328 -19.87 39.01 27.61
CA LEU A 328 -21.05 39.89 27.47
C LEU A 328 -21.70 40.23 28.81
N GLN A 329 -21.70 39.31 29.78
CA GLN A 329 -22.17 39.57 31.15
C GLN A 329 -21.29 40.63 31.85
N GLU A 330 -20.03 40.79 31.47
CA GLU A 330 -19.10 41.77 32.04
C GLU A 330 -19.05 43.09 31.24
N ASP A 331 -19.38 43.05 29.94
CA ASP A 331 -19.33 44.18 29.01
C ASP A 331 -20.55 45.12 29.09
N LYS A 332 -20.54 45.99 30.12
CA LYS A 332 -21.57 47.02 30.33
C LYS A 332 -21.70 48.01 29.17
N GLU A 333 -20.65 48.21 28.36
CA GLU A 333 -20.71 49.12 27.22
C GLU A 333 -21.53 48.53 26.09
N THR A 334 -21.30 47.26 25.75
CA THR A 334 -22.07 46.53 24.72
C THR A 334 -23.54 46.39 25.13
N ILE A 335 -23.82 46.09 26.40
CA ILE A 335 -25.19 46.04 26.95
C ILE A 335 -25.92 47.37 26.71
N LYS A 336 -25.30 48.50 27.06
CA LYS A 336 -25.87 49.83 26.82
C LYS A 336 -26.02 50.15 25.34
N LYS A 337 -24.99 49.84 24.54
CA LYS A 337 -24.92 50.15 23.11
C LYS A 337 -26.07 49.52 22.31
N TYR A 338 -26.48 48.31 22.67
CA TYR A 338 -27.58 47.60 22.00
C TYR A 338 -28.88 47.59 22.82
N ASN A 339 -28.97 48.42 23.87
CA ASN A 339 -30.14 48.55 24.73
C ASN A 339 -30.65 47.21 25.30
N LEU A 340 -29.71 46.35 25.72
CA LEU A 340 -30.02 45.03 26.29
C LEU A 340 -30.36 45.16 27.78
N ASN A 341 -31.27 44.32 28.28
CA ASN A 341 -31.62 44.30 29.70
C ASN A 341 -30.53 43.58 30.52
N GLU A 342 -29.74 44.35 31.27
CA GLU A 342 -28.65 43.82 32.11
C GLU A 342 -29.14 42.69 33.05
N LYS A 343 -30.32 42.82 33.65
CA LYS A 343 -30.85 41.79 34.55
C LYS A 343 -31.19 40.49 33.82
N GLU A 344 -31.69 40.57 32.59
CA GLU A 344 -32.01 39.37 31.79
C GLU A 344 -30.74 38.64 31.39
N ILE A 345 -29.68 39.36 30.97
CA ILE A 345 -28.40 38.76 30.58
C ILE A 345 -27.70 38.10 31.77
N GLN A 346 -27.72 38.73 32.95
CA GLN A 346 -27.16 38.14 34.17
C GLN A 346 -27.92 36.89 34.64
N ASN A 347 -29.21 36.80 34.31
CA ASN A 347 -30.05 35.66 34.69
C ASN A 347 -29.94 34.47 33.72
N ILE A 348 -29.16 34.58 32.64
CA ILE A 348 -28.91 33.45 31.74
C ILE A 348 -28.06 32.41 32.49
N LYS A 349 -28.65 31.23 32.71
CA LYS A 349 -28.03 30.10 33.40
C LYS A 349 -27.69 28.98 32.44
N LEU A 350 -26.62 28.25 32.76
CA LEU A 350 -26.24 27.04 32.05
C LEU A 350 -27.28 25.93 32.27
N ILE A 351 -27.49 25.10 31.25
CA ILE A 351 -28.47 24.00 31.27
C ILE A 351 -27.71 22.69 31.07
N PRO A 352 -27.79 21.72 32.00
CA PRO A 352 -27.01 20.49 31.93
C PRO A 352 -27.71 19.47 31.03
N ILE A 353 -27.20 19.28 29.81
CA ILE A 353 -27.83 18.41 28.80
C ILE A 353 -27.06 17.12 28.51
N ILE A 354 -25.75 17.08 28.78
CA ILE A 354 -24.91 15.91 28.52
C ILE A 354 -24.08 15.57 29.76
N LYS A 355 -24.14 14.32 30.19
CA LYS A 355 -23.22 13.75 31.18
C LYS A 355 -22.07 13.07 30.45
N SER A 356 -20.89 13.68 30.50
CA SER A 356 -19.67 13.16 29.87
C SER A 356 -18.71 12.60 30.92
N LYS A 357 -18.02 11.49 30.60
CA LYS A 357 -17.08 10.86 31.53
C LYS A 357 -15.88 11.79 31.79
N GLY A 358 -15.65 12.15 33.05
CA GLY A 358 -14.53 13.03 33.45
C GLY A 358 -14.90 14.50 33.65
N TYR A 359 -16.15 14.87 33.38
CA TYR A 359 -16.72 16.20 33.62
C TYR A 359 -17.95 16.09 34.52
N LYS A 360 -18.34 17.15 35.23
CA LYS A 360 -19.59 17.19 36.00
C LYS A 360 -20.73 17.67 35.07
N ASP A 361 -21.55 18.61 35.55
CA ASP A 361 -22.79 19.03 34.89
C ASP A 361 -22.55 20.04 33.74
N PHE A 362 -21.41 20.73 33.71
CA PHE A 362 -21.09 21.76 32.71
C PHE A 362 -19.66 21.60 32.15
N PRO A 363 -19.46 20.67 31.20
CA PRO A 363 -18.14 20.39 30.64
C PRO A 363 -17.43 21.62 30.06
N ALA A 364 -18.18 22.53 29.41
CA ALA A 364 -17.62 23.75 28.82
C ALA A 364 -17.08 24.73 29.88
N GLU A 365 -17.81 24.94 30.97
CA GLU A 365 -17.35 25.78 32.08
C GLU A 365 -16.10 25.20 32.74
N GLU A 366 -16.08 23.88 32.94
CA GLU A 366 -14.97 23.19 33.61
C GLU A 366 -13.67 23.23 32.81
N ILE A 367 -13.71 22.97 31.50
CA ILE A 367 -12.50 23.02 30.65
C ILE A 367 -11.96 24.45 30.54
N VAL A 368 -12.85 25.44 30.41
CA VAL A 368 -12.46 26.86 30.32
C VAL A 368 -11.75 27.30 31.60
N LYS A 369 -12.29 26.94 32.78
CA LYS A 369 -11.65 27.21 34.08
C LYS A 369 -10.34 26.44 34.24
N LYS A 370 -10.30 25.17 33.83
CA LYS A 370 -9.09 24.32 33.93
C LYS A 370 -7.94 24.85 33.07
N LEU A 371 -8.23 25.37 31.89
CA LEU A 371 -7.24 25.92 30.96
C LEU A 371 -6.94 27.42 31.19
N ASN A 372 -7.64 28.05 32.15
CA ASN A 372 -7.58 29.49 32.45
C ASN A 372 -7.84 30.37 31.21
N ILE A 373 -8.84 30.00 30.40
CA ILE A 373 -9.23 30.78 29.22
C ILE A 373 -10.06 31.98 29.67
N THR A 374 -9.63 33.18 29.31
CA THR A 374 -10.26 34.44 29.74
C THR A 374 -10.86 35.25 28.61
N SER A 375 -10.64 34.86 27.35
CA SER A 375 -11.10 35.62 26.19
C SER A 375 -11.42 34.74 24.99
N LEU A 376 -12.33 35.21 24.12
CA LEU A 376 -12.63 34.60 22.82
C LEU A 376 -11.44 34.54 21.86
N ASP A 377 -10.43 35.40 22.05
CA ASP A 377 -9.21 35.44 21.21
C ASP A 377 -8.13 34.44 21.68
N ASP A 378 -8.37 33.70 22.77
CA ASP A 378 -7.40 32.71 23.28
C ASP A 378 -7.32 31.48 22.36
N PRO A 379 -6.15 31.15 21.79
CA PRO A 379 -6.01 30.01 20.88
C PRO A 379 -6.33 28.65 21.54
N LYS A 380 -6.28 28.54 22.87
CA LYS A 380 -6.64 27.30 23.59
C LYS A 380 -8.13 26.98 23.52
N LEU A 381 -8.97 27.94 23.13
CA LEU A 381 -10.42 27.77 23.04
C LEU A 381 -10.82 26.75 21.96
N GLU A 382 -10.06 26.69 20.87
CA GLU A 382 -10.26 25.69 19.81
C GLU A 382 -9.95 24.28 20.29
N GLU A 383 -8.83 24.11 21.02
CA GLU A 383 -8.42 22.84 21.63
C GLU A 383 -9.46 22.36 22.66
N ALA A 384 -9.92 23.27 23.53
CA ALA A 384 -10.96 23.00 24.51
C ALA A 384 -12.26 22.52 23.85
N THR A 385 -12.67 23.16 22.75
CA THR A 385 -13.88 22.79 22.01
C THR A 385 -13.76 21.40 21.40
N LYS A 386 -12.62 21.09 20.77
CA LYS A 386 -12.34 19.75 20.21
C LYS A 386 -12.36 18.66 21.28
N GLU A 387 -11.78 18.91 22.46
CA GLU A 387 -11.78 17.94 23.57
C GLU A 387 -13.20 17.65 24.07
N ILE A 388 -13.99 18.69 24.34
CA ILE A 388 -15.37 18.54 24.84
C ILE A 388 -16.25 17.84 23.81
N TYR A 389 -16.14 18.20 22.52
CA TYR A 389 -16.96 17.58 21.48
C TYR A 389 -16.63 16.10 21.32
N LYS A 390 -15.35 15.73 21.37
CA LYS A 390 -14.91 14.33 21.33
C LYS A 390 -15.36 13.54 22.56
N ALA A 391 -15.21 14.11 23.76
CA ALA A 391 -15.62 13.47 25.00
C ALA A 391 -17.14 13.26 25.04
N GLY A 392 -17.92 14.28 24.68
CA GLY A 392 -19.37 14.23 24.60
C GLY A 392 -19.87 13.22 23.56
N PHE A 393 -19.28 13.18 22.37
CA PHE A 393 -19.71 12.24 21.33
C PHE A 393 -19.47 10.77 21.71
N HIS A 394 -18.29 10.43 22.22
CA HIS A 394 -17.94 9.01 22.50
C HIS A 394 -18.45 8.51 23.85
N THR A 395 -18.46 9.36 24.88
CA THR A 395 -18.77 8.94 26.27
C THR A 395 -20.02 9.58 26.84
N GLY A 396 -20.61 10.56 26.15
CA GLY A 396 -21.73 11.35 26.63
C GLY A 396 -23.06 10.59 26.59
N THR A 397 -23.88 10.86 27.59
CA THR A 397 -25.28 10.44 27.68
C THR A 397 -26.19 11.64 27.93
N MET A 398 -27.36 11.65 27.31
CA MET A 398 -28.33 12.74 27.45
C MET A 398 -28.94 12.75 28.86
N THR A 399 -29.16 13.94 29.43
CA THR A 399 -29.79 14.09 30.77
C THR A 399 -31.31 14.01 30.71
N ASP A 400 -31.94 13.99 31.89
CA ASP A 400 -33.41 13.96 32.04
C ASP A 400 -34.11 15.19 31.43
N ILE A 401 -33.40 16.32 31.30
CA ILE A 401 -33.90 17.55 30.68
C ILE A 401 -34.20 17.35 29.19
N CYS A 402 -33.52 16.39 28.53
CA CYS A 402 -33.72 16.07 27.12
C CYS A 402 -34.97 15.20 26.87
N GLY A 403 -35.83 15.02 27.88
CA GLY A 403 -37.12 14.36 27.75
C GLY A 403 -37.00 12.92 27.21
N LYS A 404 -37.65 12.64 26.08
CA LYS A 404 -37.66 11.31 25.45
C LYS A 404 -36.28 10.82 24.97
N PHE A 405 -35.28 11.68 24.94
CA PHE A 405 -33.91 11.33 24.61
C PHE A 405 -33.05 11.04 25.84
N SER A 406 -33.58 11.20 27.05
CA SER A 406 -32.85 10.92 28.30
C SER A 406 -32.27 9.50 28.29
N GLY A 407 -31.04 9.36 28.79
CA GLY A 407 -30.33 8.10 28.92
C GLY A 407 -29.74 7.54 27.62
N LYS A 408 -30.08 8.11 26.45
CA LYS A 408 -29.48 7.71 25.17
C LYS A 408 -28.03 8.20 25.08
N ARG A 409 -27.21 7.48 24.31
CA ARG A 409 -25.86 7.94 23.95
C ARG A 409 -25.97 9.13 23.00
N VAL A 410 -25.03 10.08 23.11
CA VAL A 410 -25.01 11.29 22.27
C VAL A 410 -25.02 10.98 20.77
N GLU A 411 -24.24 9.99 20.34
CA GLU A 411 -24.19 9.54 18.93
C GLU A 411 -25.57 9.10 18.41
N GLU A 412 -26.32 8.32 19.18
CA GLU A 412 -27.68 7.88 18.84
C GLU A 412 -28.67 9.05 18.90
N ALA A 413 -28.59 9.87 19.94
CA ALA A 413 -29.49 11.01 20.15
C ALA A 413 -29.35 12.06 19.05
N LYS A 414 -28.12 12.31 18.58
CA LYS A 414 -27.82 13.25 17.48
C LYS A 414 -28.59 12.89 16.21
N GLU A 415 -28.54 11.63 15.78
CA GLU A 415 -29.22 11.20 14.56
C GLU A 415 -30.75 11.18 14.72
N LEU A 416 -31.26 10.73 15.88
CA LEU A 416 -32.70 10.72 16.16
C LEU A 416 -33.30 12.14 16.23
N MET A 417 -32.62 13.07 16.91
CA MET A 417 -33.08 14.46 17.00
C MET A 417 -33.03 15.17 15.64
N LYS A 418 -31.94 14.96 14.87
CA LYS A 418 -31.83 15.48 13.50
C LYS A 418 -33.02 15.01 12.65
N ALA A 419 -33.29 13.71 12.64
CA ALA A 419 -34.40 13.14 11.87
C ALA A 419 -35.76 13.74 12.28
N GLU A 420 -36.05 13.84 13.58
CA GLU A 420 -37.31 14.40 14.07
C GLU A 420 -37.47 15.89 13.73
N MET A 421 -36.40 16.69 13.83
CA MET A 421 -36.48 18.12 13.52
C MET A 421 -36.70 18.37 12.03
N LEU A 422 -36.10 17.54 11.16
CA LEU A 422 -36.35 17.59 9.72
C LEU A 422 -37.80 17.18 9.41
N GLU A 423 -38.31 16.10 10.01
CA GLU A 423 -39.69 15.63 9.83
C GLU A 423 -40.72 16.69 10.24
N LYS A 424 -40.46 17.42 11.32
CA LYS A 424 -41.35 18.48 11.84
C LYS A 424 -41.17 19.83 11.16
N ASN A 425 -40.34 19.93 10.11
CA ASN A 425 -39.97 21.19 9.47
C ASN A 425 -39.43 22.26 10.47
N GLN A 426 -38.72 21.80 11.51
CA GLN A 426 -38.09 22.65 12.52
C GLN A 426 -36.60 22.90 12.23
N ALA A 427 -36.03 22.12 11.33
CA ALA A 427 -34.68 22.29 10.84
C ALA A 427 -34.59 21.97 9.34
N ASP A 428 -33.45 22.30 8.74
CA ASP A 428 -33.09 21.94 7.37
C ASP A 428 -31.61 21.53 7.29
N LEU A 429 -31.15 21.08 6.14
CA LEU A 429 -29.74 20.71 5.91
C LEU A 429 -29.02 21.76 5.07
N PHE A 430 -27.75 21.98 5.41
CA PHE A 430 -26.84 22.84 4.67
C PHE A 430 -25.44 22.26 4.70
N TYR A 431 -24.79 22.21 3.55
CA TYR A 431 -23.45 21.69 3.43
C TYR A 431 -22.47 22.85 3.24
N ASP A 432 -21.37 22.84 3.99
CA ASP A 432 -20.30 23.83 3.83
C ASP A 432 -18.93 23.16 3.87
N LEU A 433 -17.91 23.89 3.47
CA LEU A 433 -16.52 23.43 3.58
C LEU A 433 -15.93 23.92 4.91
N SER A 434 -15.09 23.08 5.53
CA SER A 434 -14.46 23.38 6.82
C SER A 434 -13.49 24.57 6.76
N GLU A 435 -13.02 24.92 5.56
CA GLU A 435 -12.16 26.07 5.28
C GLU A 435 -12.43 26.60 3.86
N GLU A 436 -11.93 27.80 3.58
CA GLU A 436 -12.06 28.41 2.26
C GLU A 436 -11.25 27.64 1.21
N VAL A 437 -11.95 27.17 0.17
CA VAL A 437 -11.35 26.47 -0.96
C VAL A 437 -11.42 27.34 -2.21
N ILE A 438 -10.27 27.53 -2.85
CA ILE A 438 -10.15 28.34 -4.07
C ILE A 438 -9.79 27.44 -5.24
N CYS A 439 -10.60 27.48 -6.29
CA CYS A 439 -10.33 26.82 -7.57
C CYS A 439 -9.13 27.50 -8.26
N ARG A 440 -8.37 26.76 -9.07
CA ARG A 440 -7.25 27.33 -9.84
C ARG A 440 -7.63 28.46 -10.79
N CYS A 441 -8.90 28.56 -11.19
CA CYS A 441 -9.39 29.70 -11.98
C CYS A 441 -9.56 30.99 -11.13
N GLY A 442 -9.30 30.94 -9.83
CA GLY A 442 -9.53 32.03 -8.86
C GLY A 442 -10.94 32.08 -8.27
N GLY A 443 -11.86 31.21 -8.68
CA GLY A 443 -13.23 31.17 -8.15
C GLY A 443 -13.32 30.41 -6.82
N LYS A 444 -14.20 30.85 -5.90
CA LYS A 444 -14.51 30.10 -4.67
C LYS A 444 -15.20 28.78 -5.02
N VAL A 445 -14.75 27.68 -4.41
CA VAL A 445 -15.43 26.38 -4.49
C VAL A 445 -16.60 26.37 -3.51
N ILE A 446 -17.75 25.92 -3.99
CA ILE A 446 -18.98 25.79 -3.22
C ILE A 446 -19.45 24.34 -3.24
N ILE A 447 -20.47 24.03 -2.43
CA ILE A 447 -21.15 22.75 -2.48
C ILE A 447 -22.43 22.91 -3.29
N LYS A 448 -22.56 22.09 -4.33
CA LYS A 448 -23.69 22.08 -5.26
C LYS A 448 -24.46 20.77 -5.14
N ARG A 449 -25.78 20.87 -5.01
CA ARG A 449 -26.70 19.73 -5.08
C ARG A 449 -26.83 19.24 -6.53
N ILE A 450 -26.82 17.93 -6.69
CA ILE A 450 -27.07 17.23 -7.95
C ILE A 450 -28.14 16.18 -7.66
N ASP A 451 -29.34 16.34 -8.22
CA ASP A 451 -30.50 15.53 -7.85
C ASP A 451 -30.41 14.08 -8.31
N ASP A 452 -29.82 13.87 -9.49
CA ASP A 452 -29.83 12.61 -10.22
C ASP A 452 -28.45 11.94 -10.32
N GLN A 453 -27.59 12.13 -9.32
CA GLN A 453 -26.26 11.53 -9.27
C GLN A 453 -26.34 10.00 -9.26
N TRP A 454 -25.66 9.37 -10.22
CA TRP A 454 -25.52 7.92 -10.31
C TRP A 454 -24.53 7.37 -9.27
N PHE A 455 -24.95 6.29 -8.60
CA PHE A 455 -24.12 5.51 -7.67
C PHE A 455 -24.12 4.03 -8.08
N ILE A 456 -23.02 3.34 -7.78
CA ILE A 456 -23.01 1.88 -7.68
C ILE A 456 -23.37 1.51 -6.24
N ARG A 457 -24.39 0.66 -6.06
CA ARG A 457 -24.91 0.18 -4.79
C ARG A 457 -24.01 -0.92 -4.20
N TYR A 458 -22.80 -0.56 -3.80
CA TYR A 458 -21.90 -1.48 -3.11
C TYR A 458 -22.40 -1.86 -1.71
N SER A 459 -23.35 -1.10 -1.15
CA SER A 459 -24.01 -1.45 0.12
C SER A 459 -24.94 -2.67 0.02
N ASP A 460 -25.08 -3.27 -1.15
CA ASP A 460 -25.90 -4.46 -1.36
C ASP A 460 -25.40 -5.64 -0.48
N PRO A 461 -26.24 -6.17 0.44
CA PRO A 461 -25.80 -7.19 1.38
C PRO A 461 -25.40 -8.52 0.71
N GLU A 462 -26.10 -8.92 -0.36
CA GLU A 462 -25.82 -10.16 -1.07
C GLU A 462 -24.47 -10.07 -1.80
N LEU A 463 -24.24 -8.96 -2.51
CA LEU A 463 -22.96 -8.71 -3.16
C LEU A 463 -21.80 -8.68 -2.17
N THR A 464 -22.03 -8.07 -1.00
CA THR A 464 -21.04 -7.96 0.08
C THR A 464 -20.65 -9.34 0.61
N GLU A 465 -21.64 -10.18 0.96
CA GLU A 465 -21.37 -11.53 1.47
C GLU A 465 -20.68 -12.42 0.43
N ARG A 466 -21.14 -12.43 -0.82
CA ARG A 466 -20.49 -13.20 -1.90
C ARG A 466 -19.05 -12.74 -2.15
N SER A 467 -18.79 -11.43 -2.01
CA SER A 467 -17.43 -10.90 -2.11
C SER A 467 -16.55 -11.37 -0.95
N LYS A 468 -17.07 -11.42 0.28
CA LYS A 468 -16.33 -11.97 1.43
C LYS A 468 -16.07 -13.47 1.30
N GLU A 469 -17.00 -14.22 0.71
CA GLU A 469 -16.79 -15.63 0.40
C GLU A 469 -15.61 -15.80 -0.56
N GLN A 470 -15.57 -15.01 -1.63
CA GLN A 470 -14.45 -15.04 -2.56
C GLN A 470 -13.11 -14.66 -1.90
N VAL A 471 -13.10 -13.72 -0.95
CA VAL A 471 -11.87 -13.36 -0.22
C VAL A 471 -11.21 -14.58 0.43
N LYS A 472 -11.98 -15.55 0.94
CA LYS A 472 -11.44 -16.75 1.61
C LYS A 472 -10.61 -17.64 0.68
N GLU A 473 -10.94 -17.64 -0.61
CA GLU A 473 -10.27 -18.45 -1.64
C GLU A 473 -9.09 -17.70 -2.29
N MET A 474 -8.97 -16.39 -2.04
CA MET A 474 -7.95 -15.55 -2.67
C MET A 474 -6.60 -15.59 -1.93
N LYS A 475 -5.52 -15.56 -2.70
CA LYS A 475 -4.17 -15.28 -2.18
C LYS A 475 -3.94 -13.77 -2.08
N ILE A 476 -4.05 -13.22 -0.87
CA ILE A 476 -3.92 -11.78 -0.62
C ILE A 476 -2.67 -11.46 0.21
N TYR A 477 -1.82 -10.58 -0.32
CA TYR A 477 -0.56 -10.18 0.29
C TYR A 477 -0.55 -8.66 0.57
N PRO A 478 -0.21 -8.21 1.80
CA PRO A 478 0.17 -9.01 2.95
C PRO A 478 -1.04 -9.70 3.60
N GLN A 479 -0.78 -10.74 4.39
CA GLN A 479 -1.83 -11.46 5.13
C GLN A 479 -2.66 -10.53 6.02
N GLU A 480 -2.09 -9.47 6.59
CA GLU A 480 -2.86 -8.46 7.34
C GLU A 480 -4.02 -7.88 6.52
N TYR A 481 -3.80 -7.62 5.23
CA TYR A 481 -4.87 -7.10 4.37
C TYR A 481 -5.91 -8.17 4.04
N HIS A 482 -5.52 -9.42 3.88
CA HIS A 482 -6.44 -10.55 3.74
C HIS A 482 -7.46 -10.59 4.89
N HIS A 483 -6.97 -10.50 6.13
CA HIS A 483 -7.83 -10.52 7.33
C HIS A 483 -8.74 -9.29 7.45
N ASN A 484 -8.27 -8.13 7.00
CA ASN A 484 -9.00 -6.87 7.15
C ASN A 484 -9.99 -6.58 6.00
N LEU A 485 -9.79 -7.19 4.82
CA LEU A 485 -10.63 -6.91 3.64
C LEU A 485 -12.13 -7.18 3.88
N PRO A 486 -12.57 -8.27 4.55
CA PRO A 486 -13.98 -8.47 4.84
C PRO A 486 -14.64 -7.32 5.62
N ALA A 487 -13.95 -6.77 6.63
CA ALA A 487 -14.45 -5.63 7.39
C ALA A 487 -14.46 -4.33 6.58
N ILE A 488 -13.55 -4.18 5.61
CA ILE A 488 -13.57 -3.06 4.65
C ILE A 488 -14.78 -3.18 3.73
N LEU A 489 -15.14 -4.39 3.30
CA LEU A 489 -16.34 -4.64 2.50
C LEU A 489 -17.62 -4.32 3.28
N ASP A 490 -17.68 -4.65 4.57
CA ASP A 490 -18.81 -4.28 5.46
C ASP A 490 -19.06 -2.78 5.56
N TRP A 491 -17.98 -1.99 5.59
CA TRP A 491 -18.05 -0.53 5.68
C TRP A 491 -18.34 0.14 4.33
N PHE A 492 -18.27 -0.60 3.22
CA PHE A 492 -18.33 -0.03 1.88
C PHE A 492 -19.76 0.42 1.53
N SER A 493 -19.96 1.73 1.39
CA SER A 493 -21.26 2.33 1.04
C SER A 493 -21.40 2.58 -0.46
N ASP A 494 -22.59 3.02 -0.88
CA ASP A 494 -22.83 3.40 -2.27
C ASP A 494 -21.86 4.47 -2.74
N ARG A 495 -21.28 4.28 -3.92
CA ARG A 495 -20.24 5.17 -4.43
C ARG A 495 -20.71 5.90 -5.69
N ALA A 496 -20.60 7.22 -5.69
CA ALA A 496 -20.90 8.05 -6.85
C ALA A 496 -19.99 7.66 -8.02
N CYS A 497 -20.55 7.08 -9.07
CA CYS A 497 -19.81 6.36 -10.12
C CYS A 497 -19.69 7.14 -11.44
N ALA A 498 -20.29 8.32 -11.53
CA ALA A 498 -20.18 9.19 -12.69
C ALA A 498 -20.04 10.66 -12.28
N ARG A 499 -19.62 11.52 -13.22
CA ARG A 499 -19.45 12.96 -13.04
C ARG A 499 -20.08 13.72 -14.21
N LEU A 500 -20.62 14.90 -13.90
CA LEU A 500 -21.08 15.88 -14.90
C LEU A 500 -19.92 16.80 -15.30
N GLY A 501 -19.97 17.36 -16.51
CA GLY A 501 -19.01 18.35 -17.00
C GLY A 501 -17.92 17.77 -17.89
N ASN A 502 -16.83 18.52 -18.07
CA ASN A 502 -15.75 18.19 -18.99
C ASN A 502 -14.72 17.27 -18.34
N TRP A 503 -15.04 15.99 -18.17
CA TRP A 503 -14.08 14.95 -17.77
C TRP A 503 -13.60 14.15 -19.00
N LEU A 504 -12.41 13.58 -18.95
CA LEU A 504 -12.05 12.50 -19.88
C LEU A 504 -12.58 11.17 -19.32
N GLY A 505 -13.08 10.29 -20.19
CA GLY A 505 -13.52 8.96 -19.80
C GLY A 505 -14.69 8.47 -20.64
N SER A 506 -15.23 7.33 -20.24
CA SER A 506 -16.35 6.68 -20.94
C SER A 506 -17.68 7.31 -20.55
N LYS A 507 -18.57 7.56 -21.52
CA LYS A 507 -19.95 8.00 -21.23
C LYS A 507 -20.83 6.86 -20.73
N LEU A 508 -21.79 7.17 -19.86
CA LEU A 508 -22.84 6.22 -19.50
C LEU A 508 -23.71 5.88 -20.72
N PRO A 509 -24.08 4.60 -20.92
CA PRO A 509 -24.80 4.16 -22.11
C PRO A 509 -26.29 4.53 -22.14
N PHE A 510 -26.87 4.90 -21.00
CA PHE A 510 -28.27 5.28 -20.84
C PHE A 510 -28.47 6.75 -20.44
N ASP A 511 -27.39 7.49 -20.16
CA ASP A 511 -27.41 8.92 -19.88
C ASP A 511 -26.07 9.57 -20.25
N GLU A 512 -25.92 9.93 -21.53
CA GLU A 512 -24.66 10.43 -22.09
C GLU A 512 -24.18 11.77 -21.51
N ARG A 513 -25.00 12.44 -20.69
CA ARG A 513 -24.59 13.64 -19.94
C ARG A 513 -23.50 13.33 -18.92
N TRP A 514 -23.43 12.08 -18.48
CA TRP A 514 -22.55 11.60 -17.43
C TRP A 514 -21.35 10.84 -17.96
N ILE A 515 -20.19 11.12 -17.37
CA ILE A 515 -18.93 10.45 -17.65
C ILE A 515 -18.59 9.56 -16.45
N VAL A 516 -18.29 8.30 -16.70
CA VAL A 516 -17.90 7.35 -15.66
C VAL A 516 -16.62 7.83 -14.99
N GLU A 517 -16.60 7.80 -13.65
CA GLU A 517 -15.44 8.25 -12.89
C GLU A 517 -14.31 7.20 -12.85
N PRO A 518 -13.04 7.63 -12.67
CA PRO A 518 -11.87 6.76 -12.84
C PRO A 518 -11.88 5.48 -11.99
N ILE A 519 -12.38 5.51 -10.75
CA ILE A 519 -12.36 4.29 -9.92
C ILE A 519 -13.44 3.29 -10.36
N SER A 520 -14.50 3.76 -11.01
CA SER A 520 -15.61 2.92 -11.48
C SER A 520 -15.34 2.31 -12.86
N ASP A 521 -14.58 2.98 -13.73
CA ASP A 521 -14.16 2.44 -15.03
C ASP A 521 -12.89 1.58 -14.99
N SER A 522 -12.29 1.38 -13.82
CA SER A 522 -11.03 0.66 -13.63
C SER A 522 -11.20 -0.68 -12.92
N THR A 523 -12.35 -1.33 -13.03
CA THR A 523 -12.62 -2.55 -12.23
C THR A 523 -12.51 -3.83 -13.04
N LEU A 524 -13.19 -3.99 -14.17
CA LEU A 524 -13.10 -5.21 -15.01
C LEU A 524 -12.04 -5.15 -16.13
N TYR A 525 -11.25 -4.08 -16.19
CA TYR A 525 -10.22 -3.88 -17.21
C TYR A 525 -9.21 -5.03 -17.39
N PRO A 526 -8.92 -5.91 -16.41
CA PRO A 526 -8.02 -7.03 -16.67
C PRO A 526 -8.58 -8.00 -17.70
N ALA A 527 -9.90 -8.19 -17.76
CA ALA A 527 -10.55 -8.97 -18.80
C ALA A 527 -10.41 -8.29 -20.18
N TYR A 528 -10.44 -6.95 -20.19
CA TYR A 528 -10.29 -6.17 -21.42
C TYR A 528 -8.92 -6.31 -22.09
N TYR A 529 -7.84 -6.54 -21.31
CA TYR A 529 -6.53 -6.83 -21.89
C TYR A 529 -6.54 -8.03 -22.84
N ILE A 530 -7.45 -8.99 -22.66
CA ILE A 530 -7.60 -10.10 -23.62
C ILE A 530 -8.13 -9.60 -24.95
N VAL A 531 -9.10 -8.68 -24.93
CA VAL A 531 -9.77 -8.14 -26.13
C VAL A 531 -8.88 -7.14 -26.87
N SER A 532 -8.07 -6.34 -26.16
CA SER A 532 -7.26 -5.26 -26.76
C SER A 532 -6.33 -5.76 -27.87
N LYS A 533 -5.71 -6.94 -27.72
CA LYS A 533 -4.91 -7.61 -28.77
C LYS A 533 -5.68 -7.77 -30.08
N TRP A 534 -6.95 -8.16 -30.01
CA TRP A 534 -7.77 -8.45 -31.18
C TRP A 534 -8.29 -7.18 -31.88
N ILE A 535 -8.34 -6.07 -31.14
CA ILE A 535 -8.55 -4.73 -31.70
C ILE A 535 -7.27 -4.25 -32.40
N GLU A 536 -6.12 -4.35 -31.72
CA GLU A 536 -4.83 -3.91 -32.25
C GLU A 536 -4.45 -4.66 -33.53
N ASN A 537 -4.64 -5.99 -33.56
CA ASN A 537 -4.39 -6.81 -34.75
C ASN A 537 -5.48 -6.71 -35.83
N LYS A 538 -6.52 -5.89 -35.60
CA LYS A 538 -7.64 -5.60 -36.53
C LYS A 538 -8.55 -6.79 -36.86
N THR A 539 -8.52 -7.87 -36.08
CA THR A 539 -9.44 -9.01 -36.23
C THR A 539 -10.88 -8.61 -35.91
N ILE A 540 -11.05 -7.79 -34.88
CA ILE A 540 -12.31 -7.12 -34.57
C ILE A 540 -12.12 -5.61 -34.64
N LYS A 541 -13.22 -4.89 -34.87
CA LYS A 541 -13.25 -3.41 -34.89
C LYS A 541 -14.14 -2.90 -33.75
N VAL A 542 -14.01 -1.63 -33.39
CA VAL A 542 -14.86 -0.98 -32.36
C VAL A 542 -16.36 -1.27 -32.58
N LYS A 543 -16.83 -1.24 -33.84
CA LYS A 543 -18.23 -1.54 -34.18
C LYS A 543 -18.69 -2.97 -33.88
N ASP A 544 -17.75 -3.91 -33.72
CA ASP A 544 -18.03 -5.30 -33.39
C ASP A 544 -18.20 -5.51 -31.87
N LEU A 545 -17.75 -4.54 -31.05
CA LEU A 545 -17.84 -4.54 -29.58
C LEU A 545 -19.25 -4.20 -29.12
N THR A 546 -20.18 -5.09 -29.44
CA THR A 546 -21.59 -5.03 -29.05
C THR A 546 -21.81 -5.69 -27.70
N GLU A 547 -22.97 -5.47 -27.10
CA GLU A 547 -23.37 -6.19 -25.88
C GLU A 547 -23.40 -7.72 -26.10
N GLU A 548 -23.91 -8.17 -27.25
CA GLU A 548 -23.88 -9.59 -27.68
C GLU A 548 -22.45 -10.16 -27.70
N PHE A 549 -21.48 -9.37 -28.16
CA PHE A 549 -20.08 -9.79 -28.18
C PHE A 549 -19.52 -10.02 -26.78
N PHE A 550 -19.68 -9.05 -25.89
CA PHE A 550 -19.13 -9.14 -24.54
C PHE A 550 -19.85 -10.19 -23.69
N ASP A 551 -21.16 -10.32 -23.82
CA ASP A 551 -21.95 -11.37 -23.17
C ASP A 551 -21.50 -12.77 -23.62
N TYR A 552 -21.20 -12.96 -24.91
CA TYR A 552 -20.66 -14.22 -25.41
C TYR A 552 -19.25 -14.52 -24.87
N VAL A 553 -18.35 -13.53 -24.95
CA VAL A 553 -16.94 -13.72 -24.57
C VAL A 553 -16.77 -13.90 -23.06
N PHE A 554 -17.44 -13.07 -22.24
CA PHE A 554 -17.18 -13.01 -20.80
C PHE A 554 -18.21 -13.77 -19.95
N LEU A 555 -19.45 -13.89 -20.42
CA LEU A 555 -20.54 -14.51 -19.65
C LEU A 555 -21.03 -15.82 -20.25
N ASN A 556 -20.50 -16.23 -21.41
CA ASN A 556 -20.94 -17.41 -22.14
C ASN A 556 -22.43 -17.37 -22.53
N ILE A 557 -22.94 -16.19 -22.86
CA ILE A 557 -24.35 -15.97 -23.26
C ILE A 557 -24.43 -15.68 -24.77
N GLY A 558 -25.27 -16.43 -25.50
CA GLY A 558 -25.47 -16.30 -26.95
C GLY A 558 -24.68 -17.31 -27.80
N GLU A 559 -24.90 -17.33 -29.11
CA GLU A 559 -24.35 -18.36 -30.02
C GLU A 559 -22.90 -18.11 -30.48
N GLY A 560 -22.45 -16.87 -30.44
CA GLY A 560 -21.10 -16.46 -30.83
C GLY A 560 -20.82 -16.47 -32.33
N LYS A 561 -20.01 -15.53 -32.81
CA LYS A 561 -19.59 -15.46 -34.24
C LYS A 561 -18.24 -16.13 -34.44
N PRO A 562 -17.90 -16.65 -35.63
CA PRO A 562 -16.62 -17.32 -35.87
C PRO A 562 -15.40 -16.51 -35.44
N LYS A 563 -15.40 -15.19 -35.68
CA LYS A 563 -14.32 -14.27 -35.26
C LYS A 563 -14.26 -14.01 -33.75
N TRP A 564 -15.28 -14.37 -32.98
CA TRP A 564 -15.33 -14.19 -31.52
C TRP A 564 -14.85 -15.44 -30.77
N LYS A 565 -14.93 -16.63 -31.38
CA LYS A 565 -14.54 -17.89 -30.75
C LYS A 565 -13.09 -17.90 -30.25
N PRO A 566 -12.08 -17.46 -31.04
CA PRO A 566 -10.69 -17.42 -30.56
C PRO A 566 -10.50 -16.48 -29.37
N ILE A 567 -11.24 -15.38 -29.33
CA ILE A 567 -11.18 -14.39 -28.25
C ILE A 567 -11.73 -14.98 -26.95
N LYS A 568 -12.87 -15.67 -27.06
CA LYS A 568 -13.45 -16.41 -25.94
C LYS A 568 -12.51 -17.51 -25.44
N GLU A 569 -11.92 -18.30 -26.33
CA GLU A 569 -10.95 -19.33 -25.96
C GLU A 569 -9.74 -18.75 -25.22
N GLU A 570 -9.26 -17.58 -25.64
CA GLU A 570 -8.16 -16.88 -24.97
C GLU A 570 -8.57 -16.31 -23.61
N PHE A 571 -9.79 -15.78 -23.48
CA PHE A 571 -10.34 -15.35 -22.20
C PHE A 571 -10.50 -16.53 -21.24
N ASP A 572 -11.08 -17.65 -21.70
CA ASP A 572 -11.26 -18.85 -20.90
C ASP A 572 -9.93 -19.49 -20.47
N TYR A 573 -8.87 -19.34 -21.28
CA TYR A 573 -7.53 -19.81 -20.96
C TYR A 573 -6.86 -18.91 -19.91
N PHE A 574 -6.75 -17.60 -20.15
CA PHE A 574 -5.97 -16.72 -19.27
C PHE A 574 -6.73 -16.26 -18.02
N TYR A 575 -8.06 -16.23 -18.04
CA TYR A 575 -8.90 -15.74 -16.95
C TYR A 575 -9.46 -16.91 -16.12
N PRO A 576 -9.50 -16.83 -14.78
CA PRO A 576 -9.49 -15.63 -13.91
C PRO A 576 -8.12 -14.98 -13.72
N LEU A 577 -8.05 -13.68 -13.41
CA LEU A 577 -6.78 -13.01 -13.05
C LEU A 577 -6.12 -13.69 -11.83
N ASP A 578 -4.83 -14.08 -11.94
CA ASP A 578 -4.14 -14.75 -10.84
C ASP A 578 -3.73 -13.76 -9.75
N ILE A 579 -3.15 -12.61 -10.13
CA ILE A 579 -2.76 -11.56 -9.17
C ILE A 579 -3.00 -10.16 -9.77
N ASN A 580 -3.70 -9.31 -9.01
CA ASN A 580 -3.71 -7.87 -9.21
C ASN A 580 -2.74 -7.18 -8.24
N LEU A 581 -1.66 -6.57 -8.74
CA LEU A 581 -0.69 -5.84 -7.92
C LEU A 581 -0.99 -4.34 -7.90
N GLY A 582 -0.95 -3.69 -6.74
CA GLY A 582 -1.14 -2.24 -6.64
C GLY A 582 -0.59 -1.63 -5.35
N GLY A 583 -0.53 -0.29 -5.32
CA GLY A 583 -0.07 0.46 -4.14
C GLY A 583 -1.03 0.38 -2.94
N LYS A 584 -0.50 0.65 -1.74
CA LYS A 584 -1.26 0.61 -0.47
C LYS A 584 -2.49 1.52 -0.45
N GLU A 585 -2.49 2.59 -1.23
CA GLU A 585 -3.62 3.48 -1.43
C GLU A 585 -4.86 2.79 -2.03
N HIS A 586 -4.69 1.66 -2.73
CA HIS A 586 -5.80 0.93 -3.33
C HIS A 586 -6.58 0.06 -2.35
N LYS A 587 -6.03 -0.22 -1.15
CA LYS A 587 -6.60 -1.14 -0.13
C LYS A 587 -8.05 -0.82 0.25
N THR A 588 -8.41 0.45 0.33
CA THR A 588 -9.73 0.90 0.79
C THR A 588 -10.54 1.60 -0.30
N VAL A 589 -10.08 1.57 -1.56
CA VAL A 589 -10.74 2.30 -2.65
C VAL A 589 -10.92 1.47 -3.90
N HIS A 590 -9.84 0.90 -4.47
CA HIS A 590 -9.86 0.23 -5.76
C HIS A 590 -10.01 -1.28 -5.61
N PHE A 591 -9.26 -1.92 -4.72
CA PHE A 591 -9.36 -3.38 -4.53
C PHE A 591 -10.74 -3.86 -4.08
N PRO A 592 -11.46 -3.17 -3.17
CA PRO A 592 -12.84 -3.54 -2.83
C PRO A 592 -13.77 -3.49 -4.05
N VAL A 593 -13.77 -2.39 -4.80
CA VAL A 593 -14.65 -2.25 -5.98
C VAL A 593 -14.23 -3.15 -7.13
N PHE A 594 -12.93 -3.42 -7.29
CA PHE A 594 -12.40 -4.42 -8.22
C PHE A 594 -13.04 -5.77 -7.91
N LEU A 595 -12.94 -6.26 -6.69
CA LEU A 595 -13.54 -7.54 -6.29
C LEU A 595 -15.06 -7.54 -6.48
N MET A 596 -15.75 -6.53 -5.96
CA MET A 596 -17.22 -6.47 -6.00
C MET A 596 -17.76 -6.41 -7.44
N ASN A 597 -17.09 -5.72 -8.37
CA ASN A 597 -17.53 -5.73 -9.78
C ASN A 597 -17.32 -7.09 -10.45
N HIS A 598 -16.24 -7.82 -10.12
CA HIS A 598 -16.04 -9.18 -10.63
C HIS A 598 -17.15 -10.10 -10.13
N VAL A 599 -17.43 -10.06 -8.82
CA VAL A 599 -18.47 -10.87 -8.17
C VAL A 599 -19.87 -10.53 -8.70
N ALA A 600 -20.13 -9.24 -8.94
CA ALA A 600 -21.40 -8.78 -9.47
C ALA A 600 -21.65 -9.29 -10.90
N ILE A 601 -20.66 -9.20 -11.79
CA ILE A 601 -20.86 -9.33 -13.24
C ILE A 601 -20.39 -10.68 -13.79
N LEU A 602 -19.18 -11.13 -13.43
CA LEU A 602 -18.56 -12.31 -14.02
C LEU A 602 -19.02 -13.61 -13.33
N PRO A 603 -18.99 -14.75 -14.04
CA PRO A 603 -19.25 -16.05 -13.43
C PRO A 603 -18.16 -16.42 -12.40
N GLU A 604 -18.50 -17.28 -11.44
CA GLU A 604 -17.67 -17.60 -10.27
C GLU A 604 -16.29 -18.15 -10.64
N ASP A 605 -16.20 -18.97 -11.70
CA ASP A 605 -14.93 -19.51 -12.19
C ASP A 605 -13.99 -18.43 -12.78
N LYS A 606 -14.50 -17.21 -12.99
CA LYS A 606 -13.77 -16.05 -13.52
C LYS A 606 -13.45 -15.01 -12.44
N TRP A 607 -13.74 -15.28 -11.17
CA TRP A 607 -13.41 -14.35 -10.08
C TRP A 607 -11.91 -14.30 -9.78
N PRO A 608 -11.37 -13.12 -9.36
CA PRO A 608 -9.94 -12.94 -9.11
C PRO A 608 -9.39 -13.91 -8.08
N LYS A 609 -8.18 -14.44 -8.31
CA LYS A 609 -7.53 -15.39 -7.39
C LYS A 609 -6.59 -14.74 -6.37
N GLY A 610 -6.20 -13.47 -6.55
CA GLY A 610 -5.24 -12.86 -5.64
C GLY A 610 -5.02 -11.36 -5.82
N ILE A 611 -4.54 -10.74 -4.75
CA ILE A 611 -4.17 -9.32 -4.68
C ILE A 611 -2.79 -9.21 -4.02
N PHE A 612 -1.93 -8.39 -4.59
CA PHE A 612 -0.62 -8.07 -4.02
C PHE A 612 -0.50 -6.58 -3.76
N VAL A 613 -0.25 -6.18 -2.53
CA VAL A 613 -0.18 -4.76 -2.15
C VAL A 613 1.25 -4.34 -1.85
N ASN A 614 1.75 -3.31 -2.52
CA ASN A 614 3.08 -2.74 -2.27
C ASN A 614 3.04 -1.34 -1.63
N TRP A 615 4.08 -1.04 -0.87
CA TRP A 615 4.24 0.25 -0.19
C TRP A 615 5.17 1.19 -0.99
N TRP A 616 5.29 2.45 -0.54
CA TRP A 616 5.93 3.51 -1.31
C TRP A 616 7.45 3.48 -1.23
N VAL A 617 8.06 4.20 -2.19
CA VAL A 617 9.43 4.69 -2.05
C VAL A 617 9.36 6.14 -1.57
N THR A 618 10.02 6.45 -0.47
CA THR A 618 10.00 7.77 0.21
C THR A 618 11.37 8.46 0.13
N GLY A 619 11.41 9.78 0.33
CA GLY A 619 12.64 10.55 0.51
C GLY A 619 13.01 10.68 1.99
N LYS A 620 14.16 11.29 2.31
CA LYS A 620 14.53 11.58 3.71
C LYS A 620 13.48 12.53 4.33
N GLY A 621 12.63 12.00 5.20
CA GLY A 621 11.66 12.76 6.01
C GLY A 621 10.26 12.97 5.42
N SER A 622 9.99 12.62 4.14
CA SER A 622 8.63 12.73 3.57
C SER A 622 8.45 11.91 2.27
N LYS A 623 7.19 11.79 1.79
CA LYS A 623 6.84 11.18 0.49
C LYS A 623 7.56 11.94 -0.63
N ILE A 624 8.14 11.22 -1.59
CA ILE A 624 8.69 11.81 -2.81
C ILE A 624 7.55 12.55 -3.53
N SER A 625 7.66 13.87 -3.71
CA SER A 625 6.64 14.67 -4.40
C SER A 625 7.27 15.49 -5.53
N LYS A 626 6.52 15.62 -6.64
CA LYS A 626 6.97 16.38 -7.83
C LYS A 626 7.10 17.88 -7.54
N SER A 627 6.27 18.43 -6.64
CA SER A 627 6.19 19.86 -6.34
C SER A 627 7.15 20.34 -5.25
N LYS A 628 7.51 19.49 -4.26
CA LYS A 628 8.40 19.86 -3.14
C LYS A 628 9.88 19.54 -3.37
N GLY A 629 10.24 19.02 -4.56
CA GLY A 629 11.60 18.55 -4.88
C GLY A 629 11.91 17.15 -4.32
N GLY A 630 12.91 16.48 -4.89
CA GLY A 630 13.37 15.14 -4.46
C GLY A 630 12.85 13.94 -5.27
N ALA A 631 11.99 14.16 -6.27
CA ALA A 631 11.62 13.12 -7.23
C ALA A 631 12.74 12.87 -8.24
N VAL A 632 13.34 11.68 -8.17
CA VAL A 632 14.40 11.27 -9.10
C VAL A 632 13.78 10.81 -10.42
N PRO A 633 14.12 11.45 -11.55
CA PRO A 633 13.68 11.01 -12.88
C PRO A 633 14.19 9.61 -13.19
N ILE A 634 13.35 8.79 -13.83
CA ILE A 634 13.69 7.40 -14.17
C ILE A 634 14.87 7.32 -15.16
N PRO A 635 14.91 8.08 -16.27
CA PRO A 635 15.99 7.95 -17.26
C PRO A 635 17.38 8.26 -16.67
N GLU A 636 17.48 9.31 -15.86
CA GLU A 636 18.72 9.69 -15.16
C GLU A 636 19.17 8.60 -14.18
N ALA A 637 18.24 8.02 -13.42
CA ALA A 637 18.54 6.93 -12.49
C ALA A 637 19.03 5.67 -13.23
N VAL A 638 18.39 5.31 -14.35
CA VAL A 638 18.81 4.18 -15.19
C VAL A 638 20.22 4.39 -15.71
N GLU A 639 20.55 5.58 -16.20
CA GLU A 639 21.88 5.89 -16.71
C GLU A 639 22.96 5.82 -15.60
N LYS A 640 22.65 6.33 -14.40
CA LYS A 640 23.59 6.38 -13.28
C LYS A 640 23.84 5.00 -12.64
N TYR A 641 22.77 4.26 -12.34
CA TYR A 641 22.84 3.04 -11.53
C TYR A 641 22.81 1.76 -12.36
N GLY A 642 22.17 1.78 -13.53
CA GLY A 642 21.80 0.58 -14.27
C GLY A 642 20.50 -0.05 -13.77
N VAL A 643 19.75 -0.64 -14.69
CA VAL A 643 18.43 -1.23 -14.47
C VAL A 643 18.50 -2.37 -13.46
N ASP A 644 19.45 -3.29 -13.62
CA ASP A 644 19.57 -4.47 -12.76
C ASP A 644 19.91 -4.10 -11.31
N ALA A 645 20.73 -3.06 -11.10
CA ALA A 645 21.02 -2.55 -9.77
C ALA A 645 19.76 -1.97 -9.10
N MET A 646 18.94 -1.24 -9.86
CA MET A 646 17.67 -0.71 -9.36
C MET A 646 16.65 -1.83 -9.07
N ARG A 647 16.55 -2.84 -9.94
CA ARG A 647 15.68 -4.00 -9.72
C ARG A 647 16.09 -4.81 -8.48
N LEU A 648 17.39 -5.06 -8.29
CA LEU A 648 17.91 -5.69 -7.09
C LEU A 648 17.65 -4.84 -5.85
N TYR A 649 17.85 -3.53 -5.94
CA TYR A 649 17.49 -2.60 -4.86
C TYR A 649 16.03 -2.77 -4.46
N TYR A 650 15.09 -2.73 -5.40
CA TYR A 650 13.65 -2.86 -5.09
C TYR A 650 13.32 -4.22 -4.46
N ALA A 651 13.92 -5.31 -4.96
CA ALA A 651 13.68 -6.66 -4.44
C ALA A 651 14.24 -6.85 -3.02
N HIS A 652 15.41 -6.29 -2.70
CA HIS A 652 16.15 -6.63 -1.48
C HIS A 652 16.02 -5.61 -0.33
N ILE A 653 15.83 -4.33 -0.61
CA ILE A 653 15.94 -3.26 0.41
C ILE A 653 14.95 -3.41 1.57
N GLY A 654 13.79 -4.03 1.32
CA GLY A 654 12.79 -4.30 2.34
C GLY A 654 11.66 -5.15 1.77
N SER A 655 10.77 -5.60 2.66
CA SER A 655 9.54 -6.28 2.22
C SER A 655 8.76 -5.36 1.26
N PRO A 656 8.10 -5.92 0.22
CA PRO A 656 7.19 -5.17 -0.63
C PRO A 656 6.10 -4.42 0.16
N HIS A 657 5.78 -4.88 1.36
CA HIS A 657 4.74 -4.34 2.24
C HIS A 657 5.23 -3.24 3.21
N LEU A 658 6.45 -2.71 3.02
CA LEU A 658 7.02 -1.63 3.82
C LEU A 658 7.43 -0.44 2.96
N ASP A 659 7.28 0.77 3.50
CA ASP A 659 7.83 1.98 2.88
C ASP A 659 9.36 1.92 2.96
N VAL A 660 10.04 2.28 1.86
CA VAL A 660 11.51 2.23 1.79
C VAL A 660 12.06 3.58 1.36
N ILE A 661 13.18 3.97 1.96
CA ILE A 661 13.80 5.27 1.68
C ILE A 661 14.72 5.12 0.47
N TRP A 662 14.56 6.02 -0.50
CA TRP A 662 15.48 6.17 -1.62
C TRP A 662 16.68 7.03 -1.19
N THR A 663 17.88 6.44 -1.21
CA THR A 663 19.13 7.19 -1.12
C THR A 663 20.11 6.68 -2.17
N GLU A 664 20.85 7.61 -2.78
CA GLU A 664 21.79 7.29 -3.85
C GLU A 664 22.85 6.26 -3.42
N ASP A 665 23.37 6.40 -2.19
CA ASP A 665 24.40 5.52 -1.62
C ASP A 665 23.93 4.08 -1.53
N ILE A 666 22.66 3.86 -1.15
CA ILE A 666 22.10 2.51 -1.03
C ILE A 666 22.00 1.86 -2.41
N VAL A 667 21.50 2.57 -3.43
CA VAL A 667 21.40 2.01 -4.80
C VAL A 667 22.79 1.72 -5.37
N MET A 668 23.77 2.58 -5.09
CA MET A 668 25.16 2.36 -5.50
C MET A 668 25.76 1.10 -4.87
N ASN A 669 25.42 0.78 -3.61
CA ASN A 669 25.86 -0.46 -2.96
C ASN A 669 25.35 -1.72 -3.68
N TYR A 670 24.16 -1.67 -4.26
CA TYR A 670 23.62 -2.78 -5.07
C TYR A 670 24.38 -2.92 -6.39
N LYS A 671 24.68 -1.81 -7.07
CA LYS A 671 25.54 -1.82 -8.27
C LYS A 671 26.91 -2.45 -7.98
N ASN A 672 27.56 -2.02 -6.89
CA ASN A 672 28.84 -2.58 -6.44
C ASN A 672 28.74 -4.08 -6.11
N SER A 673 27.59 -4.53 -5.60
CA SER A 673 27.34 -5.94 -5.32
C SER A 673 27.24 -6.78 -6.60
N LEU A 674 26.56 -6.27 -7.64
CA LEU A 674 26.52 -6.92 -8.96
C LEU A 674 27.92 -7.04 -9.58
N GLU A 675 28.73 -5.99 -9.48
CA GLU A 675 30.11 -6.00 -9.99
C GLU A 675 30.99 -7.04 -9.27
N ARG A 676 30.82 -7.23 -7.96
CA ARG A 676 31.50 -8.30 -7.22
C ARG A 676 31.10 -9.69 -7.68
N VAL A 677 29.81 -9.91 -7.97
CA VAL A 677 29.30 -11.19 -8.49
C VAL A 677 29.87 -11.48 -9.88
N ILE A 678 29.91 -10.47 -10.76
CA ILE A 678 30.51 -10.56 -12.10
C ILE A 678 31.98 -10.99 -12.02
N LEU A 679 32.75 -10.35 -11.14
CA LEU A 679 34.16 -10.67 -10.94
C LEU A 679 34.32 -12.12 -10.45
N LEU A 680 33.53 -12.55 -9.47
CA LEU A 680 33.57 -13.90 -8.96
C LEU A 680 33.24 -14.94 -10.05
N ILE A 681 32.21 -14.72 -10.86
CA ILE A 681 31.88 -15.61 -11.99
C ILE A 681 33.05 -15.65 -12.99
N SER A 682 33.68 -14.51 -13.26
CA SER A 682 34.83 -14.44 -14.17
C SER A 682 36.07 -15.16 -13.63
N GLU A 683 36.25 -15.20 -12.31
CA GLU A 683 37.29 -15.99 -11.65
C GLU A 683 36.97 -17.49 -11.71
N LEU A 684 35.74 -17.88 -11.36
CA LEU A 684 35.27 -19.26 -11.40
C LEU A 684 35.41 -19.89 -12.79
N LYS A 685 35.08 -19.15 -13.86
CA LYS A 685 35.22 -19.63 -15.26
C LYS A 685 36.66 -19.94 -15.68
N LYS A 686 37.67 -19.47 -14.95
CA LYS A 686 39.09 -19.74 -15.25
C LYS A 686 39.62 -20.99 -14.58
N VAL A 687 38.85 -21.58 -13.67
CA VAL A 687 39.30 -22.71 -12.86
C VAL A 687 39.12 -24.01 -13.65
N ASP A 688 40.17 -24.82 -13.70
CA ASP A 688 40.17 -26.13 -14.36
C ASP A 688 40.98 -27.13 -13.54
N GLY A 689 40.29 -27.90 -12.70
CA GLY A 689 40.90 -28.84 -11.78
C GLY A 689 40.02 -30.05 -11.49
N LYS A 690 40.49 -30.89 -10.57
CA LYS A 690 39.89 -32.20 -10.29
C LYS A 690 38.81 -32.11 -9.19
N LYS A 691 38.00 -33.17 -9.11
CA LYS A 691 37.01 -33.32 -8.04
C LYS A 691 37.68 -33.37 -6.66
N LYS A 692 37.13 -32.63 -5.69
CA LYS A 692 37.49 -32.62 -4.26
C LYS A 692 36.25 -32.75 -3.38
N SER A 693 36.42 -33.02 -2.09
CA SER A 693 35.30 -33.18 -1.15
C SER A 693 34.44 -31.93 -0.96
N VAL A 694 35.02 -30.74 -1.11
CA VAL A 694 34.28 -29.46 -1.07
C VAL A 694 33.25 -29.33 -2.22
N ASP A 695 33.40 -30.09 -3.30
CA ASP A 695 32.46 -30.08 -4.42
C ASP A 695 31.11 -30.67 -4.01
N ASP A 696 31.11 -31.76 -3.25
CA ASP A 696 29.89 -32.41 -2.77
C ASP A 696 29.16 -31.49 -1.77
N TRP A 697 29.91 -30.69 -1.00
CA TRP A 697 29.36 -29.62 -0.16
C TRP A 697 28.68 -28.53 -1.01
N LEU A 698 29.35 -28.01 -2.05
CA LEU A 698 28.76 -26.96 -2.90
C LEU A 698 27.48 -27.44 -3.59
N VAL A 699 27.49 -28.66 -4.14
CA VAL A 699 26.31 -29.26 -4.78
C VAL A 699 25.14 -29.40 -3.78
N SER A 700 25.44 -29.86 -2.57
CA SER A 700 24.46 -29.95 -1.48
C SER A 700 23.86 -28.58 -1.12
N ARG A 701 24.72 -27.58 -0.93
CA ARG A 701 24.31 -26.19 -0.61
C ARG A 701 23.44 -25.58 -1.68
N MET A 702 23.78 -25.75 -2.96
CA MET A 702 22.96 -25.25 -4.06
C MET A 702 21.55 -25.86 -4.04
N ASN A 703 21.41 -27.15 -3.76
CA ASN A 703 20.08 -27.79 -3.63
C ASN A 703 19.31 -27.35 -2.39
N GLU A 704 19.98 -27.08 -1.26
CA GLU A 704 19.35 -26.46 -0.08
C GLU A 704 18.81 -25.06 -0.41
N HIS A 705 19.58 -24.25 -1.14
CA HIS A 705 19.15 -22.91 -1.58
C HIS A 705 17.96 -22.98 -2.53
N LEU A 706 17.95 -23.92 -3.49
CA LEU A 706 16.81 -24.13 -4.38
C LEU A 706 15.55 -24.50 -3.58
N LYS A 707 15.67 -25.41 -2.60
CA LYS A 707 14.56 -25.78 -1.72
C LYS A 707 14.05 -24.61 -0.89
N LYS A 708 14.96 -23.81 -0.31
CA LYS A 708 14.60 -22.61 0.44
C LYS A 708 13.88 -21.59 -0.44
N ILE A 709 14.43 -21.28 -1.60
CA ILE A 709 13.84 -20.34 -2.56
C ILE A 709 12.46 -20.81 -3.01
N ALA A 710 12.28 -22.11 -3.30
CA ALA A 710 10.98 -22.64 -3.69
C ALA A 710 9.92 -22.37 -2.62
N HIS A 711 10.22 -22.59 -1.34
CA HIS A 711 9.32 -22.30 -0.23
C HIS A 711 9.03 -20.79 -0.10
N GLU A 712 10.05 -19.94 -0.12
CA GLU A 712 9.90 -18.49 0.03
C GLU A 712 9.11 -17.85 -1.14
N MET A 713 9.19 -18.45 -2.32
CA MET A 713 8.46 -18.01 -3.50
C MET A 713 7.00 -18.51 -3.57
N GLU A 714 6.55 -19.37 -2.65
CA GLU A 714 5.13 -19.70 -2.47
C GLU A 714 4.30 -18.45 -2.14
N ASP A 715 4.92 -17.50 -1.42
CA ASP A 715 4.36 -16.19 -1.02
C ASP A 715 5.06 -15.01 -1.69
N TYR A 716 5.81 -15.26 -2.78
CA TYR A 716 6.54 -14.23 -3.54
C TYR A 716 7.49 -13.37 -2.70
N ASN A 717 8.22 -13.98 -1.75
CA ASN A 717 9.22 -13.27 -0.93
C ASN A 717 10.49 -12.94 -1.74
N LEU A 718 10.39 -11.89 -2.57
CA LEU A 718 11.48 -11.41 -3.43
C LEU A 718 12.72 -10.96 -2.65
N ARG A 719 12.55 -10.56 -1.38
CA ARG A 719 13.67 -10.16 -0.53
C ARG A 719 14.53 -11.36 -0.20
N GLU A 720 13.92 -12.46 0.22
CA GLU A 720 14.67 -13.66 0.58
C GLU A 720 15.28 -14.34 -0.66
N LEU A 721 14.57 -14.32 -1.80
CA LEU A 721 15.16 -14.68 -3.09
C LEU A 721 16.44 -13.85 -3.35
N ALA A 722 16.37 -12.53 -3.24
CA ALA A 722 17.52 -11.66 -3.46
C ALA A 722 18.64 -11.90 -2.42
N SER A 723 18.30 -12.08 -1.15
CA SER A 723 19.26 -12.34 -0.06
C SER A 723 20.04 -13.63 -0.33
N THR A 724 19.33 -14.70 -0.68
CA THR A 724 19.94 -16.00 -0.98
C THR A 724 20.79 -15.91 -2.25
N VAL A 725 20.25 -15.35 -3.34
CA VAL A 725 20.92 -15.36 -4.66
C VAL A 725 22.17 -14.47 -4.70
N TYR A 726 22.12 -13.25 -4.19
CA TYR A 726 23.24 -12.29 -4.38
C TYR A 726 24.22 -12.26 -3.23
N PHE A 727 23.87 -12.77 -2.05
CA PHE A 727 24.72 -12.70 -0.87
C PHE A 727 25.08 -14.08 -0.34
N THR A 728 24.11 -14.96 -0.08
CA THR A 728 24.40 -16.30 0.48
C THR A 728 25.15 -17.19 -0.51
N ILE A 729 24.67 -17.32 -1.76
CA ILE A 729 25.37 -18.11 -2.79
C ILE A 729 26.74 -17.50 -3.10
N TYR A 730 26.84 -16.16 -3.13
CA TYR A 730 28.12 -15.46 -3.32
C TYR A 730 29.14 -15.84 -2.24
N ASP A 731 28.74 -15.82 -0.96
CA ASP A 731 29.63 -16.19 0.14
C ASP A 731 29.98 -17.68 0.15
N ASP A 732 29.05 -18.56 -0.23
CA ASP A 732 29.31 -19.99 -0.39
C ASP A 732 30.33 -20.25 -1.51
N LEU A 733 30.25 -19.53 -2.63
CA LEU A 733 31.20 -19.66 -3.74
C LEU A 733 32.59 -19.09 -3.41
N LYS A 734 32.67 -17.95 -2.71
CA LYS A 734 33.97 -17.48 -2.20
C LYS A 734 34.60 -18.50 -1.26
N TRP A 735 33.80 -19.11 -0.39
CA TRP A 735 34.28 -20.16 0.49
C TRP A 735 34.80 -21.35 -0.29
N TYR A 736 34.02 -21.82 -1.28
CA TYR A 736 34.42 -22.92 -2.16
C TYR A 736 35.80 -22.67 -2.81
N ILE A 737 36.01 -21.48 -3.39
CA ILE A 737 37.31 -21.10 -3.98
C ILE A 737 38.41 -21.09 -2.91
N ARG A 738 38.17 -20.43 -1.76
CA ARG A 738 39.16 -20.34 -0.68
C ARG A 738 39.55 -21.72 -0.14
N ARG A 739 38.58 -22.63 0.00
CA ARG A 739 38.75 -24.01 0.46
C ARG A 739 39.51 -24.89 -0.55
N GLY A 740 39.67 -24.41 -1.78
CA GLY A 740 40.45 -25.04 -2.85
C GLY A 740 39.60 -25.80 -3.88
N GLY A 741 38.30 -25.51 -3.96
CA GLY A 741 37.39 -26.08 -4.95
C GLY A 741 37.79 -25.67 -6.37
N GLU A 742 37.92 -26.65 -7.25
CA GLU A 742 38.46 -26.44 -8.60
C GLU A 742 37.83 -27.33 -9.68
N ASN A 743 36.74 -28.03 -9.35
CA ASN A 743 36.08 -28.90 -10.30
C ASN A 743 35.29 -28.11 -11.34
N LYS A 744 35.79 -28.12 -12.58
CA LYS A 744 35.20 -27.38 -13.70
C LYS A 744 33.73 -27.70 -13.93
N LYS A 745 33.35 -28.98 -13.91
CA LYS A 745 31.97 -29.41 -14.17
C LYS A 745 31.00 -28.88 -13.11
N VAL A 746 31.37 -29.00 -11.83
CA VAL A 746 30.56 -28.50 -10.72
C VAL A 746 30.42 -26.98 -10.76
N ILE A 747 31.49 -26.27 -11.12
CA ILE A 747 31.48 -24.82 -11.30
C ILE A 747 30.55 -24.40 -12.45
N GLU A 748 30.66 -25.04 -13.62
CA GLU A 748 29.81 -24.76 -14.78
C GLU A 748 28.32 -25.00 -14.48
N GLU A 749 27.99 -26.13 -13.85
CA GLU A 749 26.62 -26.46 -13.42
C GLU A 749 26.09 -25.45 -12.37
N THR A 750 26.95 -25.04 -11.44
CA THR A 750 26.61 -24.05 -10.40
C THR A 750 26.39 -22.67 -11.00
N ILE A 751 27.24 -22.22 -11.92
CA ILE A 751 27.07 -20.94 -12.62
C ILE A 751 25.77 -20.95 -13.41
N ASN A 752 25.48 -22.00 -14.19
CA ASN A 752 24.24 -22.10 -14.95
C ASN A 752 23.00 -22.00 -14.04
N THR A 753 23.00 -22.76 -12.94
CA THR A 753 21.95 -22.69 -11.91
C THR A 753 21.83 -21.27 -11.35
N TRP A 754 22.95 -20.65 -10.99
CA TRP A 754 22.96 -19.33 -10.38
C TRP A 754 22.44 -18.23 -11.32
N LEU A 755 22.78 -18.28 -12.61
CA LEU A 755 22.28 -17.35 -13.61
C LEU A 755 20.75 -17.45 -13.79
N LYS A 756 20.19 -18.67 -13.77
CA LYS A 756 18.73 -18.88 -13.79
C LYS A 756 18.06 -18.28 -12.56
N LEU A 757 18.65 -18.43 -11.37
CA LEU A 757 18.14 -17.83 -10.13
C LEU A 757 18.22 -16.31 -10.11
N MET A 758 19.20 -15.72 -10.79
CA MET A 758 19.31 -14.26 -10.95
C MET A 758 18.28 -13.67 -11.92
N ASN A 759 17.86 -14.44 -12.93
CA ASN A 759 17.08 -13.91 -14.05
C ASN A 759 15.79 -13.17 -13.66
N PRO A 760 14.99 -13.61 -12.67
CA PRO A 760 13.84 -12.84 -12.21
C PRO A 760 14.18 -11.40 -11.79
N ILE A 761 15.33 -11.17 -11.14
CA ILE A 761 15.69 -9.88 -10.56
C ILE A 761 16.66 -9.10 -11.45
N THR A 762 17.75 -9.72 -11.91
CA THR A 762 18.75 -9.08 -12.79
C THR A 762 18.86 -9.80 -14.13
N PRO A 763 17.83 -9.69 -14.99
CA PRO A 763 17.79 -10.43 -16.24
C PRO A 763 18.91 -10.04 -17.20
N HIS A 764 19.30 -8.76 -17.28
CA HIS A 764 20.32 -8.32 -18.24
C HIS A 764 21.71 -8.90 -17.90
N MET A 765 22.10 -8.87 -16.64
CA MET A 765 23.33 -9.46 -16.13
C MET A 765 23.32 -10.98 -16.29
N SER A 766 22.19 -11.64 -16.00
CA SER A 766 22.09 -13.10 -16.16
C SER A 766 22.32 -13.54 -17.61
N GLU A 767 21.79 -12.79 -18.58
CA GLU A 767 21.99 -13.07 -19.99
C GLU A 767 23.41 -12.73 -20.45
N GLU A 768 23.98 -11.61 -19.99
CA GLU A 768 25.35 -11.21 -20.39
C GLU A 768 26.41 -12.20 -19.91
N LEU A 769 26.19 -12.80 -18.73
CA LEU A 769 27.11 -13.76 -18.14
C LEU A 769 26.90 -15.20 -18.61
N ASN A 770 25.82 -15.44 -19.35
CA ASN A 770 25.50 -16.75 -19.91
C ASN A 770 26.37 -17.04 -21.16
N ASP A 771 27.13 -18.13 -21.12
CA ASP A 771 27.98 -18.56 -22.24
C ASP A 771 27.23 -19.43 -23.25
N THR A 772 25.99 -19.81 -22.94
CA THR A 772 25.18 -20.64 -23.84
C THR A 772 24.51 -19.79 -24.93
N LYS A 773 24.10 -20.44 -26.02
CA LYS A 773 23.34 -19.77 -27.10
C LYS A 773 21.87 -19.54 -26.73
N GLU A 774 21.36 -20.29 -25.77
CA GLU A 774 19.98 -20.22 -25.30
C GLU A 774 19.79 -19.01 -24.38
N LEU A 775 18.62 -18.39 -24.42
CA LEU A 775 18.33 -17.25 -23.54
C LEU A 775 17.98 -17.79 -22.15
N VAL A 776 18.55 -17.17 -21.11
CA VAL A 776 18.21 -17.53 -19.72
C VAL A 776 16.73 -17.25 -19.47
N SER A 777 16.20 -16.18 -20.05
CA SER A 777 14.78 -15.77 -19.92
C SER A 777 13.79 -16.74 -20.58
N SER A 778 14.26 -17.69 -21.40
CA SER A 778 13.45 -18.76 -22.00
C SER A 778 13.83 -20.16 -21.51
N SER A 779 14.65 -20.25 -20.47
CA SER A 779 15.08 -21.52 -19.89
C SER A 779 14.10 -22.04 -18.83
N GLU A 780 14.34 -23.26 -18.34
CA GLU A 780 13.58 -23.83 -17.23
C GLU A 780 14.26 -23.54 -15.89
N TRP A 781 13.44 -23.34 -14.86
CA TRP A 781 13.87 -23.17 -13.47
C TRP A 781 14.67 -24.39 -13.02
N PRO A 782 15.77 -24.21 -12.25
CA PRO A 782 16.58 -25.35 -11.83
C PRO A 782 15.78 -26.35 -10.98
N GLU A 783 15.88 -27.63 -11.33
CA GLU A 783 15.24 -28.71 -10.56
C GLU A 783 15.94 -28.93 -9.21
N ILE A 784 15.14 -29.25 -8.19
CA ILE A 784 15.64 -29.64 -6.87
C ILE A 784 15.90 -31.14 -6.87
N ASP A 785 17.15 -31.55 -6.67
CA ASP A 785 17.50 -32.96 -6.48
C ASP A 785 17.75 -33.22 -4.99
N GLN A 786 16.76 -33.78 -4.30
CA GLN A 786 16.87 -34.10 -2.87
C GLN A 786 17.99 -35.11 -2.58
N ASN A 787 18.36 -35.97 -3.53
CA ASN A 787 19.44 -36.94 -3.35
C ASN A 787 20.82 -36.28 -3.38
N LYS A 788 20.92 -35.07 -3.93
CA LYS A 788 22.15 -34.26 -3.92
C LYS A 788 22.33 -33.45 -2.63
N ILE A 789 21.33 -33.37 -1.76
CA ILE A 789 21.47 -32.76 -0.43
C ILE A 789 22.18 -33.75 0.49
N SER A 790 23.46 -33.48 0.76
CA SER A 790 24.31 -34.32 1.59
C SER A 790 24.50 -33.70 2.98
N LEU A 791 23.76 -34.22 3.96
CA LEU A 791 23.94 -33.85 5.37
C LEU A 791 25.37 -34.14 5.84
N LYS A 792 26.00 -35.20 5.32
CA LYS A 792 27.39 -35.56 5.62
C LYS A 792 28.37 -34.52 5.10
N ALA A 793 28.25 -34.09 3.84
CA ALA A 793 29.12 -33.05 3.28
C ALA A 793 28.94 -31.71 4.01
N ASN A 794 27.69 -31.37 4.36
CA ASN A 794 27.37 -30.15 5.11
C ASN A 794 27.98 -30.19 6.52
N ALA A 795 27.84 -31.31 7.24
CA ALA A 795 28.44 -31.48 8.56
C ALA A 795 29.98 -31.44 8.52
N GLY A 796 30.59 -32.09 7.53
CA GLY A 796 32.04 -32.10 7.36
C GLY A 796 32.62 -30.72 7.10
N GLU A 797 32.02 -29.95 6.19
CA GLU A 797 32.51 -28.60 5.92
C GLU A 797 32.25 -27.65 7.12
N GLN A 798 31.16 -27.86 7.86
CA GLN A 798 30.91 -27.13 9.10
C GLN A 798 31.95 -27.44 10.18
N LEU A 799 32.42 -28.69 10.27
CA LEU A 799 33.51 -29.09 11.16
C LEU A 799 34.81 -28.34 10.79
N VAL A 800 35.17 -28.27 9.51
CA VAL A 800 36.35 -27.52 9.03
C VAL A 800 36.26 -26.03 9.41
N ARG A 801 35.11 -25.40 9.17
CA ARG A 801 34.88 -23.99 9.55
C ARG A 801 35.01 -23.77 11.06
N THR A 802 34.38 -24.66 11.84
CA THR A 802 34.43 -24.61 13.31
C THR A 802 35.86 -24.81 13.82
N ALA A 803 36.66 -25.66 13.17
CA ALA A 803 38.08 -25.85 13.47
C ALA A 803 38.88 -24.57 13.24
N ILE A 804 38.67 -23.86 12.12
CA ILE A 804 39.35 -22.59 11.81
C ILE A 804 39.03 -21.53 12.85
N ASP A 805 37.75 -21.36 13.20
CA ASP A 805 37.34 -20.39 14.22
C ASP A 805 37.91 -20.78 15.59
N GLY A 806 37.92 -22.07 15.90
CA GLY A 806 38.58 -22.62 17.09
C GLY A 806 40.07 -22.30 17.12
N MET A 807 40.80 -22.51 16.03
CA MET A 807 42.24 -22.27 15.93
C MET A 807 42.55 -20.78 16.13
N ARG A 808 41.79 -19.88 15.48
CA ARG A 808 41.92 -18.42 15.67
C ARG A 808 41.66 -18.01 17.11
N ASN A 809 40.61 -18.55 17.72
CA ASN A 809 40.28 -18.26 19.11
C ASN A 809 41.35 -18.77 20.08
N VAL A 810 41.87 -19.98 19.86
CA VAL A 810 42.93 -20.56 20.70
C VAL A 810 44.23 -19.77 20.57
N LEU A 811 44.62 -19.34 19.37
CA LEU A 811 45.78 -18.46 19.15
C LEU A 811 45.64 -17.14 19.91
N LYS A 812 44.47 -16.50 19.80
CA LYS A 812 44.15 -15.26 20.50
C LYS A 812 44.19 -15.43 22.02
N LEU A 813 43.64 -16.53 22.54
CA LEU A 813 43.64 -16.84 23.98
C LEU A 813 45.04 -17.18 24.50
N ALA A 814 45.86 -17.84 23.68
CA ALA A 814 47.27 -18.09 23.98
C ALA A 814 48.13 -16.83 23.90
N LYS A 815 47.59 -15.71 23.40
CA LYS A 815 48.29 -14.44 23.16
C LYS A 815 49.54 -14.61 22.29
N LEU A 816 49.48 -15.53 21.34
CA LEU A 816 50.54 -15.75 20.36
C LEU A 816 50.24 -14.95 19.10
N GLU A 817 51.26 -14.31 18.52
CA GLU A 817 51.11 -13.63 17.23
C GLU A 817 51.00 -14.61 16.06
N LYS A 818 51.69 -15.75 16.15
CA LYS A 818 51.71 -16.80 15.14
C LYS A 818 51.85 -18.18 15.80
N ALA A 819 51.23 -19.20 15.20
CA ALA A 819 51.45 -20.60 15.55
C ALA A 819 52.59 -21.18 14.70
N ASN A 820 53.43 -22.01 15.31
CA ASN A 820 54.38 -22.86 14.58
C ASN A 820 53.71 -24.16 14.16
N LYS A 821 52.80 -24.67 15.00
CA LYS A 821 52.07 -25.91 14.77
C LYS A 821 50.73 -25.89 15.50
N TYR A 822 49.71 -26.48 14.88
CA TYR A 822 48.53 -26.94 15.60
C TYR A 822 48.46 -28.46 15.63
N THR A 823 48.00 -28.99 16.75
CA THR A 823 47.52 -30.37 16.84
C THR A 823 46.01 -30.35 17.04
N LEU A 824 45.28 -30.91 16.07
CA LEU A 824 43.83 -31.04 16.08
C LEU A 824 43.47 -32.46 16.55
N PHE A 825 42.58 -32.55 17.53
CA PHE A 825 42.11 -33.81 18.09
C PHE A 825 40.68 -34.07 17.65
N VAL A 826 40.44 -35.23 17.06
CA VAL A 826 39.09 -35.74 16.78
C VAL A 826 38.58 -36.45 18.05
N ALA A 827 37.28 -36.37 18.32
CA ALA A 827 36.71 -36.93 19.55
C ALA A 827 36.94 -38.45 19.66
N GLU A 828 36.95 -38.99 20.88
CA GLU A 828 37.00 -40.44 21.11
C GLU A 828 35.74 -41.14 20.56
N GLU A 829 35.86 -42.36 20.04
CA GLU A 829 34.79 -43.10 19.35
C GLU A 829 33.48 -43.19 20.17
N TRP A 830 33.57 -43.43 21.48
CA TRP A 830 32.40 -43.54 22.37
C TRP A 830 31.59 -42.23 22.45
N LEU A 831 32.19 -41.06 22.21
CA LEU A 831 31.46 -39.78 22.23
C LEU A 831 30.45 -39.68 21.10
N TYR A 832 30.71 -40.27 19.93
CA TYR A 832 29.79 -40.25 18.79
C TYR A 832 28.53 -41.05 19.09
N GLU A 833 28.67 -42.19 19.75
CA GLU A 833 27.55 -43.03 20.17
C GLU A 833 26.72 -42.35 21.26
N LEU A 834 27.40 -41.70 22.21
CA LEU A 834 26.73 -40.89 23.22
C LEU A 834 25.93 -39.76 22.56
N PHE A 835 26.52 -39.01 21.64
CA PHE A 835 25.86 -37.91 20.95
C PHE A 835 24.69 -38.39 20.09
N ASN A 836 24.82 -39.53 19.41
CA ASN A 836 23.73 -40.15 18.65
C ASN A 836 22.55 -40.53 19.56
N LEU A 837 22.84 -41.21 20.66
CA LEU A 837 21.81 -41.60 21.64
C LEU A 837 21.13 -40.36 22.23
N VAL A 838 21.91 -39.38 22.71
CA VAL A 838 21.38 -38.15 23.29
C VAL A 838 20.57 -37.34 22.26
N SER A 839 21.03 -37.24 21.01
CA SER A 839 20.32 -36.55 19.92
C SER A 839 18.97 -37.21 19.62
N SER A 840 18.89 -38.55 19.67
CA SER A 840 17.62 -39.27 19.50
C SER A 840 16.68 -39.09 20.70
N GLU A 841 17.21 -39.12 21.92
CA GLU A 841 16.42 -39.05 23.14
C GLU A 841 15.90 -37.64 23.45
N ILE A 842 16.66 -36.59 23.11
CA ILE A 842 16.22 -35.20 23.30
C ILE A 842 14.99 -34.86 22.44
N LYS A 843 14.76 -35.60 21.35
CA LYS A 843 13.52 -35.48 20.54
C LYS A 843 12.30 -36.05 21.26
N ILE A 844 12.51 -36.90 22.28
CA ILE A 844 11.45 -37.60 23.03
C ILE A 844 11.25 -36.95 24.41
N THR A 845 12.33 -36.71 25.16
CA THR A 845 12.31 -36.20 26.53
C THR A 845 13.46 -35.24 26.80
N ARG A 846 13.23 -34.23 27.64
CA ARG A 846 14.29 -33.35 28.19
C ARG A 846 14.68 -33.73 29.61
N ASN A 847 14.14 -34.82 30.15
CA ASN A 847 14.46 -35.28 31.49
C ASN A 847 15.84 -35.94 31.51
N ILE A 848 16.80 -35.31 32.18
CA ILE A 848 18.18 -35.80 32.27
C ILE A 848 18.23 -37.19 32.92
N GLY A 849 17.38 -37.48 33.91
CA GLY A 849 17.35 -38.78 34.58
C GLY A 849 16.95 -39.92 33.65
N GLU A 850 15.98 -39.69 32.77
CA GLU A 850 15.51 -40.66 31.77
C GLU A 850 16.57 -40.91 30.69
N ILE A 851 17.18 -39.84 30.17
CA ILE A 851 18.28 -39.94 29.18
C ILE A 851 19.47 -40.68 29.80
N MET A 852 19.85 -40.33 31.04
CA MET A 852 20.96 -40.98 31.75
C MET A 852 20.70 -42.47 31.99
N LYS A 853 19.45 -42.86 32.27
CA LYS A 853 19.09 -44.28 32.43
C LYS A 853 19.40 -45.07 31.16
N LYS A 854 18.98 -44.58 30.00
CA LYS A 854 19.25 -45.21 28.69
C LYS A 854 20.73 -45.20 28.33
N VAL A 855 21.45 -44.10 28.61
CA VAL A 855 22.90 -44.03 28.37
C VAL A 855 23.66 -45.05 29.21
N LEU A 856 23.26 -45.25 30.47
CA LEU A 856 23.91 -46.20 31.40
C LEU A 856 23.53 -47.66 31.16
N GLU A 857 22.55 -47.96 30.28
CA GLU A 857 22.27 -49.34 29.85
C GLU A 857 23.41 -49.90 28.97
N ILE A 858 24.19 -49.04 28.31
CA ILE A 858 25.34 -49.41 27.49
C ILE A 858 26.56 -49.70 28.39
N GLU A 859 27.07 -50.93 28.35
CA GLU A 859 28.08 -51.42 29.30
C GLU A 859 29.39 -50.61 29.31
N ARG A 860 29.93 -50.26 28.13
CA ARG A 860 31.11 -49.37 27.99
C ARG A 860 30.91 -47.95 28.52
N MET A 861 29.67 -47.46 28.60
CA MET A 861 29.34 -46.12 29.12
C MET A 861 29.31 -46.10 30.66
N LYS A 862 29.01 -47.23 31.32
CA LYS A 862 28.99 -47.34 32.79
C LYS A 862 30.33 -46.96 33.42
N MET A 863 31.43 -47.32 32.76
CA MET A 863 32.81 -47.04 33.20
C MET A 863 33.16 -45.54 33.18
N LYS A 864 32.39 -44.69 32.48
CA LYS A 864 32.62 -43.24 32.33
C LYS A 864 31.52 -42.36 32.93
N GLY A 865 30.68 -42.90 33.82
CA GLY A 865 29.42 -42.28 34.25
C GLY A 865 29.50 -40.82 34.77
N LYS A 866 30.55 -40.44 35.51
CA LYS A 866 30.72 -39.05 36.01
C LYS A 866 30.96 -38.05 34.87
N GLU A 867 31.75 -38.42 33.87
CA GLU A 867 32.08 -37.59 32.71
C GLU A 867 30.86 -37.47 31.78
N ILE A 868 30.20 -38.59 31.53
CA ILE A 868 28.95 -38.65 30.75
C ILE A 868 27.88 -37.73 31.34
N SER A 869 27.66 -37.79 32.67
CA SER A 869 26.66 -36.95 33.33
C SER A 869 26.88 -35.46 33.08
N LYS A 870 28.14 -35.00 33.09
CA LYS A 870 28.50 -33.61 32.80
C LYS A 870 28.25 -33.25 31.32
N ILE A 871 28.57 -34.15 30.39
CA ILE A 871 28.37 -33.95 28.95
C ILE A 871 26.87 -33.90 28.64
N VAL A 872 26.10 -34.90 29.08
CA VAL A 872 24.64 -34.97 28.86
C VAL A 872 23.94 -33.74 29.45
N LEU A 873 24.29 -33.33 30.66
CA LEU A 873 23.75 -32.11 31.27
C LEU A 873 24.08 -30.86 30.45
N GLY A 874 25.28 -30.79 29.85
CA GLY A 874 25.68 -29.71 28.96
C GLY A 874 24.89 -29.68 27.64
N LEU A 875 24.64 -30.85 27.05
CA LEU A 875 23.89 -31.00 25.79
C LEU A 875 22.39 -30.76 25.96
N VAL A 876 21.78 -31.23 27.05
CA VAL A 876 20.36 -31.00 27.34
C VAL A 876 20.08 -29.53 27.66
N LYS A 877 21.02 -28.86 28.37
CA LYS A 877 20.90 -27.42 28.65
C LYS A 877 21.07 -26.56 27.39
N ASP A 878 21.86 -27.03 26.44
CA ASP A 878 22.18 -26.29 25.22
C ASP A 878 22.29 -27.24 24.03
N VAL A 879 21.14 -27.46 23.38
CA VAL A 879 21.00 -28.37 22.24
C VAL A 879 21.80 -27.90 21.02
N SER A 880 22.16 -26.60 20.94
CA SER A 880 22.99 -26.07 19.85
C SER A 880 24.39 -26.66 19.79
N LYS A 881 24.84 -27.31 20.89
CA LYS A 881 26.13 -28.03 20.94
C LYS A 881 26.09 -29.39 20.27
N ILE A 882 24.91 -29.90 19.93
CA ILE A 882 24.76 -31.14 19.17
C ILE A 882 24.85 -30.76 17.69
N PRO A 883 25.78 -31.36 16.91
CA PRO A 883 25.85 -31.09 15.48
C PRO A 883 24.57 -31.55 14.78
N ALA A 884 24.21 -30.88 13.68
CA ALA A 884 23.00 -31.20 12.90
C ALA A 884 22.98 -32.66 12.41
N LEU A 885 24.16 -33.22 12.15
CA LEU A 885 24.40 -34.64 11.93
C LEU A 885 25.59 -35.06 12.78
N VAL A 886 25.42 -36.12 13.57
CA VAL A 886 26.53 -36.77 14.28
C VAL A 886 27.12 -37.81 13.34
N THR A 887 28.29 -37.52 12.76
CA THR A 887 29.04 -38.46 11.90
C THR A 887 29.78 -39.50 12.75
N SER A 888 30.60 -40.34 12.13
CA SER A 888 31.54 -41.22 12.85
C SER A 888 32.90 -40.54 13.06
N GLN A 889 33.69 -41.08 13.99
CA GLN A 889 35.06 -40.63 14.24
C GLN A 889 35.94 -40.72 13.00
N ILE A 890 35.84 -41.84 12.27
CA ILE A 890 36.62 -42.09 11.06
C ILE A 890 36.31 -41.01 10.02
N GLU A 891 35.03 -40.69 9.83
CA GLU A 891 34.62 -39.65 8.89
C GLU A 891 35.14 -38.27 9.29
N GLU A 892 35.03 -37.85 10.55
CA GLU A 892 35.55 -36.54 10.98
C GLU A 892 37.08 -36.47 10.86
N TYR A 893 37.77 -37.56 11.17
CA TYR A 893 39.21 -37.68 10.98
C TYR A 893 39.60 -37.52 9.52
N ASP A 894 38.95 -38.25 8.62
CA ASP A 894 39.21 -38.17 7.18
C ASP A 894 38.92 -36.77 6.64
N ILE A 895 37.82 -36.13 7.07
CA ILE A 895 37.46 -34.76 6.67
C ILE A 895 38.55 -33.75 7.07
N ILE A 896 39.06 -33.81 8.31
CA ILE A 896 40.10 -32.90 8.78
C ILE A 896 41.44 -33.19 8.11
N ILE A 897 41.75 -34.46 7.85
CA ILE A 897 42.94 -34.87 7.08
C ILE A 897 42.87 -34.33 5.65
N GLU A 898 41.74 -34.44 4.97
CA GLU A 898 41.54 -33.85 3.63
C GLU A 898 41.60 -32.32 3.64
N ALA A 899 41.27 -31.68 4.76
CA ALA A 899 41.40 -30.24 4.95
C ALA A 899 42.80 -29.79 5.35
N LYS A 900 43.69 -30.71 5.69
CA LYS A 900 45.01 -30.41 6.28
C LYS A 900 45.81 -29.42 5.44
N ASP A 901 46.00 -29.69 4.15
CA ASP A 901 46.82 -28.84 3.27
C ASP A 901 46.26 -27.41 3.18
N PHE A 902 44.92 -27.29 3.16
CA PHE A 902 44.25 -26.00 3.18
C PHE A 902 44.47 -25.27 4.52
N LEU A 903 44.32 -25.97 5.65
CA LEU A 903 44.55 -25.41 6.99
C LEU A 903 46.02 -24.99 7.20
N GLU A 904 46.98 -25.79 6.72
CA GLU A 904 48.41 -25.47 6.76
C GLU A 904 48.72 -24.18 5.98
N LYS A 905 48.13 -24.03 4.80
CA LYS A 905 48.27 -22.82 3.98
C LYS A 905 47.59 -21.61 4.61
N GLU A 906 46.37 -21.78 5.13
CA GLU A 906 45.57 -20.71 5.74
C GLU A 906 46.23 -20.13 7.00
N PHE A 907 46.83 -20.98 7.84
CA PHE A 907 47.50 -20.54 9.08
C PHE A 907 49.02 -20.40 8.95
N ASN A 908 49.59 -20.75 7.80
CA ASN A 908 51.02 -20.73 7.52
C ASN A 908 51.85 -21.44 8.61
N CYS A 909 51.42 -22.66 8.96
CA CYS A 909 52.00 -23.49 10.03
C CYS A 909 51.72 -24.98 9.77
N LYS A 910 52.36 -25.89 10.52
CA LYS A 910 52.12 -27.34 10.38
C LYS A 910 50.84 -27.76 11.11
N ILE A 911 50.06 -28.65 10.51
CA ILE A 911 48.85 -29.22 11.13
C ILE A 911 49.05 -30.72 11.37
N ASN A 912 48.92 -31.13 12.62
CA ASN A 912 48.88 -32.54 13.00
C ASN A 912 47.45 -32.93 13.41
N VAL A 913 46.97 -34.10 12.98
CA VAL A 913 45.60 -34.55 13.26
C VAL A 913 45.69 -35.90 13.96
N VAL A 914 45.08 -36.01 15.14
CA VAL A 914 45.20 -37.18 16.03
C VAL A 914 43.82 -37.58 16.52
N LYS A 915 43.54 -38.89 16.61
CA LYS A 915 42.32 -39.37 17.27
C LYS A 915 42.44 -39.21 18.78
N GLY A 916 41.33 -38.92 19.45
CA GLY A 916 41.34 -38.59 20.88
C GLY A 916 41.99 -39.67 21.74
N GLU A 917 41.71 -40.94 21.45
CA GLU A 917 42.24 -42.10 22.16
C GLU A 917 43.75 -42.34 21.95
N ASP A 918 44.31 -41.84 20.85
CA ASP A 918 45.73 -41.99 20.52
C ASP A 918 46.62 -40.92 21.19
N SER A 919 46.02 -39.97 21.93
CA SER A 919 46.74 -38.88 22.58
C SER A 919 46.61 -38.88 24.11
N LYS A 920 47.72 -38.58 24.78
CA LYS A 920 47.74 -38.31 26.23
C LYS A 920 47.59 -36.81 26.57
N GLU A 921 47.48 -35.95 25.56
CA GLU A 921 47.36 -34.51 25.74
C GLU A 921 46.01 -34.13 26.36
N ASN A 922 46.03 -33.25 27.37
CA ASN A 922 44.79 -32.82 28.04
C ASN A 922 43.80 -32.15 27.09
N LYS A 923 44.28 -31.56 25.98
CA LYS A 923 43.43 -30.94 24.96
C LYS A 923 42.63 -31.95 24.14
N ALA A 924 43.04 -33.22 24.05
CA ALA A 924 42.27 -34.25 23.37
C ALA A 924 40.88 -34.45 23.99
N LYS A 925 40.78 -34.35 25.33
CA LYS A 925 39.51 -34.43 26.10
C LYS A 925 38.53 -33.28 25.82
N SER A 926 38.98 -32.23 25.11
CA SER A 926 38.11 -31.10 24.73
C SER A 926 37.43 -31.30 23.38
N ALA A 927 37.83 -32.32 22.61
CA ALA A 927 37.18 -32.70 21.36
C ALA A 927 35.79 -33.30 21.63
N MET A 928 34.83 -32.93 20.79
CA MET A 928 33.46 -33.46 20.80
C MET A 928 33.03 -33.71 19.35
N PRO A 929 32.08 -34.60 19.06
CA PRO A 929 31.50 -34.72 17.73
C PRO A 929 31.06 -33.36 17.18
N GLY A 930 31.48 -33.03 15.96
CA GLY A 930 31.29 -31.73 15.32
C GLY A 930 32.28 -30.63 15.74
N LYS A 931 33.24 -30.94 16.63
CA LYS A 931 34.20 -29.96 17.17
C LYS A 931 35.55 -30.59 17.55
N VAL A 932 36.60 -30.22 16.82
CA VAL A 932 37.96 -30.64 17.15
C VAL A 932 38.47 -30.03 18.46
N GLY A 933 39.24 -30.83 19.22
CA GLY A 933 40.12 -30.32 20.28
C GLY A 933 41.34 -29.66 19.64
N ILE A 934 41.88 -28.60 20.25
CA ILE A 934 42.94 -27.79 19.62
C ILE A 934 44.06 -27.51 20.63
N LEU A 935 45.28 -27.86 20.24
CA LEU A 935 46.52 -27.46 20.87
C LEU A 935 47.32 -26.59 19.88
N VAL A 936 47.80 -25.45 20.35
CA VAL A 936 48.67 -24.54 19.59
C VAL A 936 50.05 -24.52 20.22
N GLU A 937 51.09 -24.60 19.39
CA GLU A 937 52.51 -24.55 19.73
C GLU A 937 53.21 -23.38 19.02
#